data_AF-A0AA36JSR0-F1
#
_entry.id   AF-A0AA36JSR0-F1
#
_cell.length_a   1.000
_cell.length_b   1.000
_cell.length_c   1.000
_cell.angle_alpha   90.00
_cell.angle_beta   90.00
_cell.angle_gamma   90.00
#
_symmetry.space_group_name_H-M   'P 1'
#
loop_
_entity.id
_entity.type
_entity.pdbx_description
1 polymer ?
#
loop_
_entity_poly.entity_id
_entity_poly.type
_entity_poly.pdbx_seq_one_letter_code
_entity_poly.pdbx_strand_id
1 'polypeptide(L)'
;MAAEAIQQVAIHAAWHAANERSFLWESAARDRRLAEEAAQRLAQVMPSTAHAVKEMAFNAAWHTANQRRLFFRDSARDLRGLEFYSELVASLTSPELAQAIKELALCAAWHAANTRSLLWKDAARDAEAFDRKRTELAALLEPEGSEGFRTPCGSEDEAEEAGRGDNRQPETGNAARDVRKEQMVQAVSQGPGQAVGPGPSVRRSILDEATGAWQAASAKACAASFLWAASCTIAVFDVFGKLLQGFQADMRKNIRMIHQHVTTSATLEQMVDAEAAAAGSYKAACVEGSSAMGFLWLTRSLRLLERTLALLVEGPQPLARCVQQAYESTLRPHHNFFTRNLISTGLVAAPSREAFLASLSSDGEDCLEKIRLFLQYNSPIMKAAHAYLCKSGTEAKGEFHFSGPHRYFSEVALYVEAVMHDCRLSARSFCEVFVLDSDRMVHVLANSPVCAAMFIEYANEFVAKYSISAPNCHPEALLQQHIKLASQVCQNNSYYRELYVDESKLIENLNLAGLRSQVLLECAVGHHRSLSSYGSNSSPQEVLVNGHASMMKAMHKVVQKKSLESKEMAVEKVGEVHISPKEFVDEMLSPEVSMGMLVDKLRDAFVELDQAEGLHARYSDEKEQERAECGILSLICLARNDYEAFTKPQPEKARLAKAQWEQLRQLLAWTCPDNEKLLAAIFLLAVRGIGKCRPLQQQLPSQFQRPDQAVRYIIDNYPDAVPSSYSMTDRSQQLVADLLELQQNFIFAQMLQGENVPANLLQLKDFMNERSGMETLKFYVLYLLGFLSGLAGGVGSRFMTSSNAKSTLLGLSTLQHVLEKDPTALYWTYIFNRGVELQKRPVSTTDLALLRMACLVRAQNAESVDRLSGFMQQISVAEREELVKNFLADGIHSRAFVFEFLPLCFERAMKNAFVTVPRLLEVLVELLRAVRALAGPSFKGQTVPVDLSDLAAFILMVQN
;
A
#
# COMPACT_ATOMS: atom_id res chain seq x y z
N MET A 1 -38.16 -15.36 -42.79
CA MET A 1 -38.79 -15.12 -41.46
C MET A 1 -37.86 -15.44 -40.30
N ALA A 2 -37.33 -16.67 -40.17
CA ALA A 2 -36.40 -17.02 -39.07
C ALA A 2 -35.11 -16.15 -39.08
N ALA A 3 -34.45 -16.02 -40.24
CA ALA A 3 -33.24 -15.21 -40.39
C ALA A 3 -33.45 -13.74 -39.96
N GLU A 4 -34.58 -13.15 -40.35
CA GLU A 4 -34.93 -11.77 -40.01
C GLU A 4 -35.20 -11.59 -38.52
N ALA A 5 -35.92 -12.52 -37.88
CA ALA A 5 -36.17 -12.47 -36.45
C ALA A 5 -34.87 -12.58 -35.64
N ILE A 6 -33.95 -13.46 -36.05
CA ILE A 6 -32.62 -13.61 -35.45
C ILE A 6 -31.81 -12.30 -35.56
N GLN A 7 -31.80 -11.67 -36.74
CA GLN A 7 -31.12 -10.40 -36.97
C GLN A 7 -31.66 -9.29 -36.04
N GLN A 8 -32.99 -9.18 -35.92
CA GLN A 8 -33.62 -8.16 -35.08
C GLN A 8 -33.31 -8.38 -33.60
N VAL A 9 -33.32 -9.62 -33.11
CA VAL A 9 -32.91 -9.94 -31.73
C VAL A 9 -31.45 -9.54 -31.49
N ALA A 10 -30.54 -9.86 -32.41
CA ALA A 10 -29.13 -9.50 -32.31
C ALA A 10 -28.89 -7.98 -32.27
N ILE A 11 -29.53 -7.23 -33.18
CA ILE A 11 -29.39 -5.77 -33.27
C ILE A 11 -29.92 -5.09 -32.01
N HIS A 12 -31.13 -5.44 -31.57
CA HIS A 12 -31.74 -4.77 -30.43
C HIS A 12 -31.11 -5.15 -29.10
N ALA A 13 -30.66 -6.40 -28.92
CA ALA A 13 -29.88 -6.78 -27.74
C ALA A 13 -28.55 -6.01 -27.68
N ALA A 14 -27.85 -5.88 -28.81
CA ALA A 14 -26.61 -5.12 -28.92
C ALA A 14 -26.77 -3.64 -28.51
N TRP A 15 -27.79 -2.97 -29.07
CA TRP A 15 -28.06 -1.57 -28.73
C TRP A 15 -28.56 -1.38 -27.31
N HIS A 16 -29.35 -2.31 -26.77
CA HIS A 16 -29.76 -2.29 -25.37
C HIS A 16 -28.54 -2.23 -24.43
N ALA A 17 -27.63 -3.20 -24.52
CA ALA A 17 -26.45 -3.27 -23.65
C ALA A 17 -25.51 -2.07 -23.83
N ALA A 18 -25.29 -1.65 -25.09
CA ALA A 18 -24.44 -0.49 -25.39
C ALA A 18 -25.03 0.84 -24.87
N ASN A 19 -26.37 0.99 -24.92
CA ASN A 19 -27.08 2.16 -24.40
C ASN A 19 -27.09 2.17 -22.87
N GLU A 20 -27.32 1.03 -22.23
CA GLU A 20 -27.30 0.91 -20.76
C GLU A 20 -25.91 1.24 -20.21
N ARG A 21 -24.85 0.69 -20.81
CA ARG A 21 -23.45 1.02 -20.49
C ARG A 21 -23.02 2.43 -20.90
N SER A 22 -23.91 3.19 -21.53
CA SER A 22 -23.70 4.60 -21.86
C SER A 22 -24.73 5.52 -21.18
N PHE A 23 -25.47 5.00 -20.18
CA PHE A 23 -26.46 5.73 -19.39
C PHE A 23 -27.62 6.36 -20.20
N LEU A 24 -27.95 5.77 -21.36
CA LEU A 24 -29.05 6.20 -22.22
C LEU A 24 -30.29 5.34 -21.96
N TRP A 25 -30.84 5.48 -20.76
CA TRP A 25 -31.85 4.59 -20.19
C TRP A 25 -33.12 4.44 -21.05
N GLU A 26 -33.64 5.53 -21.61
CA GLU A 26 -34.83 5.50 -22.46
C GLU A 26 -34.60 4.73 -23.76
N SER A 27 -33.43 4.92 -24.38
CA SER A 27 -33.05 4.18 -25.59
C SER A 27 -32.80 2.70 -25.25
N ALA A 28 -32.13 2.42 -24.13
CA ALA A 28 -31.91 1.05 -23.66
C ALA A 28 -33.23 0.32 -23.37
N ALA A 29 -34.21 0.98 -22.76
CA ALA A 29 -35.53 0.41 -22.49
C ALA A 29 -36.32 0.14 -23.76
N ARG A 30 -36.24 1.05 -24.75
CA ARG A 30 -36.83 0.84 -26.09
C ARG A 30 -36.21 -0.36 -26.79
N ASP A 31 -34.89 -0.44 -26.85
CA ASP A 31 -34.19 -1.54 -27.53
C ASP A 31 -34.42 -2.88 -26.84
N ARG A 32 -34.52 -2.92 -25.51
CA ARG A 32 -34.92 -4.14 -24.78
C ARG A 32 -36.31 -4.63 -25.21
N ARG A 33 -37.29 -3.72 -25.30
CA ARG A 33 -38.66 -4.06 -25.73
C ARG A 33 -38.66 -4.62 -27.15
N LEU A 34 -37.95 -3.98 -28.07
CA LEU A 34 -37.85 -4.43 -29.47
C LEU A 34 -37.14 -5.79 -29.59
N ALA A 35 -36.12 -6.05 -28.76
CA ALA A 35 -35.47 -7.36 -28.69
C ALA A 35 -36.44 -8.45 -28.19
N GLU A 36 -37.27 -8.14 -27.19
CA GLU A 36 -38.29 -9.06 -26.67
C GLU A 36 -39.39 -9.35 -27.72
N GLU A 37 -39.87 -8.34 -28.43
CA GLU A 37 -40.84 -8.51 -29.53
C GLU A 37 -40.26 -9.35 -30.69
N ALA A 38 -38.99 -9.14 -31.04
CA ALA A 38 -38.30 -9.94 -32.04
C ALA A 38 -38.11 -11.40 -31.57
N ALA A 39 -37.83 -11.62 -30.30
CA ALA A 39 -37.73 -12.96 -29.72
C ALA A 39 -39.08 -13.70 -29.70
N GLN A 40 -40.19 -12.99 -29.50
CA GLN A 40 -41.53 -13.57 -29.63
C GLN A 40 -41.84 -14.00 -31.07
N ARG A 41 -41.47 -13.18 -32.07
CA ARG A 41 -41.58 -13.59 -33.49
C ARG A 41 -40.68 -14.79 -33.79
N LEU A 42 -39.47 -14.82 -33.24
CA LEU A 42 -38.57 -15.97 -33.39
C LEU A 42 -39.19 -17.23 -32.80
N ALA A 43 -39.86 -17.15 -31.65
CA ALA A 43 -40.55 -18.29 -31.02
C ALA A 43 -41.70 -18.87 -31.87
N GLN A 44 -42.29 -18.09 -32.78
CA GLN A 44 -43.33 -18.60 -33.69
C GLN A 44 -42.75 -19.44 -34.82
N VAL A 45 -41.50 -19.18 -35.23
CA VAL A 45 -40.85 -19.85 -36.36
C VAL A 45 -39.85 -20.91 -35.92
N MET A 46 -39.24 -20.72 -34.74
CA MET A 46 -38.23 -21.61 -34.14
C MET A 46 -38.49 -21.79 -32.62
N PRO A 47 -39.60 -22.43 -32.21
CA PRO A 47 -40.06 -22.45 -30.83
C PRO A 47 -39.09 -23.10 -29.84
N SER A 48 -38.42 -24.18 -30.24
CA SER A 48 -37.49 -24.92 -29.38
C SER A 48 -36.16 -24.20 -29.14
N THR A 49 -35.76 -23.29 -30.03
CA THR A 49 -34.43 -22.63 -30.01
C THR A 49 -34.49 -21.15 -29.72
N ALA A 50 -35.67 -20.51 -29.85
CA ALA A 50 -35.83 -19.06 -29.70
C ALA A 50 -35.30 -18.51 -28.37
N HIS A 51 -35.52 -19.22 -27.26
CA HIS A 51 -34.99 -18.80 -25.97
C HIS A 51 -33.45 -18.81 -25.95
N ALA A 52 -32.83 -19.91 -26.40
CA ALA A 52 -31.39 -20.05 -26.43
C ALA A 52 -30.74 -19.01 -27.36
N VAL A 53 -31.32 -18.75 -28.54
CA VAL A 53 -30.85 -17.71 -29.46
C VAL A 53 -30.95 -16.31 -28.85
N LYS A 54 -32.05 -16.01 -28.14
CA LYS A 54 -32.21 -14.73 -27.44
C LYS A 54 -31.13 -14.57 -26.36
N GLU A 55 -30.96 -15.54 -25.48
CA GLU A 55 -29.96 -15.47 -24.41
C GLU A 55 -28.53 -15.40 -24.98
N MET A 56 -28.26 -16.12 -26.08
CA MET A 56 -26.99 -16.02 -26.80
C MET A 56 -26.72 -14.58 -27.28
N ALA A 57 -27.71 -13.92 -27.88
CA ALA A 57 -27.59 -12.55 -28.35
C ALA A 57 -27.37 -11.54 -27.21
N PHE A 58 -28.08 -11.68 -26.08
CA PHE A 58 -27.87 -10.81 -24.91
C PHE A 58 -26.50 -11.02 -24.25
N ASN A 59 -26.01 -12.26 -24.20
CA ASN A 59 -24.67 -12.54 -23.69
C ASN A 59 -23.58 -11.99 -24.62
N ALA A 60 -23.75 -12.06 -25.94
CA ALA A 60 -22.87 -11.38 -26.89
C ALA A 60 -22.89 -9.85 -26.69
N ALA A 61 -24.08 -9.25 -26.55
CA ALA A 61 -24.24 -7.81 -26.34
C ALA A 61 -23.57 -7.31 -25.05
N TRP A 62 -23.80 -8.00 -23.92
CA TRP A 62 -23.18 -7.65 -22.65
C TRP A 62 -21.69 -7.92 -22.64
N HIS A 63 -21.24 -9.02 -23.27
CA HIS A 63 -19.82 -9.32 -23.43
C HIS A 63 -19.08 -8.14 -24.08
N THR A 64 -19.53 -7.66 -25.25
CA THR A 64 -18.85 -6.58 -25.98
C THR A 64 -18.98 -5.22 -25.30
N ALA A 65 -20.16 -4.88 -24.75
CA ALA A 65 -20.38 -3.63 -24.04
C ALA A 65 -19.52 -3.54 -22.77
N ASN A 66 -19.43 -4.63 -22.01
CA ASN A 66 -18.57 -4.75 -20.83
C ASN A 66 -17.09 -4.73 -21.22
N GLN A 67 -16.72 -5.40 -22.31
CA GLN A 67 -15.35 -5.40 -22.83
C GLN A 67 -14.89 -4.00 -23.25
N ARG A 68 -15.75 -3.21 -23.92
CA ARG A 68 -15.43 -1.82 -24.30
C ARG A 68 -15.40 -0.85 -23.12
N ARG A 69 -16.17 -1.13 -22.07
CA ARG A 69 -16.19 -0.32 -20.83
C ARG A 69 -15.25 -0.86 -19.74
N LEU A 70 -14.36 -1.80 -20.06
CA LEU A 70 -13.35 -2.36 -19.15
C LEU A 70 -13.91 -3.12 -17.93
N PHE A 71 -15.18 -3.57 -17.99
CA PHE A 71 -15.80 -4.43 -16.98
C PHE A 71 -15.47 -5.91 -17.25
N PHE A 72 -14.20 -6.28 -17.15
CA PHE A 72 -13.69 -7.58 -17.61
C PHE A 72 -14.29 -8.80 -16.91
N ARG A 73 -14.61 -8.69 -15.61
CA ARG A 73 -15.23 -9.79 -14.85
C ARG A 73 -16.64 -10.10 -15.37
N ASP A 74 -17.43 -9.06 -15.62
CA ASP A 74 -18.77 -9.20 -16.20
C ASP A 74 -18.65 -9.71 -17.64
N SER A 75 -17.76 -9.11 -18.45
CA SER A 75 -17.51 -9.54 -19.83
C SER A 75 -17.11 -11.03 -19.94
N ALA A 76 -16.29 -11.53 -19.01
CA ALA A 76 -15.90 -12.94 -18.96
C ALA A 76 -17.05 -13.86 -18.53
N ARG A 77 -17.96 -13.38 -17.66
CA ARG A 77 -19.19 -14.11 -17.31
C ARG A 77 -20.11 -14.20 -18.52
N ASP A 78 -20.31 -13.09 -19.22
CA ASP A 78 -21.21 -13.04 -20.38
C ASP A 78 -20.61 -13.83 -21.57
N LEU A 79 -19.29 -13.88 -21.72
CA LEU A 79 -18.62 -14.76 -22.70
C LEU A 79 -18.89 -16.24 -22.41
N ARG A 80 -18.83 -16.67 -21.13
CA ARG A 80 -19.20 -18.05 -20.77
C ARG A 80 -20.67 -18.35 -21.07
N GLY A 81 -21.55 -17.38 -20.83
CA GLY A 81 -22.96 -17.51 -21.21
C GLY A 81 -23.14 -17.62 -22.72
N LEU A 82 -22.42 -16.82 -23.51
CA LEU A 82 -22.43 -16.87 -24.97
C LEU A 82 -22.00 -18.26 -25.48
N GLU A 83 -20.90 -18.82 -24.96
CA GLU A 83 -20.44 -20.16 -25.35
C GLU A 83 -21.45 -21.24 -24.95
N PHE A 84 -21.98 -21.20 -23.73
CA PHE A 84 -22.99 -22.15 -23.26
C PHE A 84 -24.25 -22.15 -24.15
N TYR A 85 -24.79 -20.97 -24.47
CA TYR A 85 -25.97 -20.88 -25.32
C TYR A 85 -25.67 -21.22 -26.78
N SER A 86 -24.43 -21.01 -27.25
CA SER A 86 -24.00 -21.49 -28.56
C SER A 86 -23.99 -23.01 -28.64
N GLU A 87 -23.46 -23.69 -27.63
CA GLU A 87 -23.51 -25.16 -27.53
C GLU A 87 -24.95 -25.66 -27.44
N LEU A 88 -25.80 -24.98 -26.67
CA LEU A 88 -27.22 -25.33 -26.56
C LEU A 88 -27.94 -25.16 -27.91
N VAL A 89 -27.72 -24.06 -28.63
CA VAL A 89 -28.28 -23.87 -29.97
C VAL A 89 -27.76 -24.94 -30.92
N ALA A 90 -26.46 -25.27 -30.89
CA ALA A 90 -25.89 -26.33 -31.71
C ALA A 90 -26.52 -27.70 -31.43
N SER A 91 -26.86 -27.99 -30.17
CA SER A 91 -27.54 -29.24 -29.78
C SER A 91 -29.00 -29.32 -30.25
N LEU A 92 -29.64 -28.17 -30.48
CA LEU A 92 -31.04 -28.05 -30.89
C LEU A 92 -31.19 -27.84 -32.41
N THR A 93 -30.11 -27.48 -33.10
CA THR A 93 -30.07 -27.26 -34.56
C THR A 93 -28.87 -27.97 -35.19
N SER A 94 -27.88 -27.23 -35.68
CA SER A 94 -26.60 -27.72 -36.17
C SER A 94 -25.46 -26.83 -35.68
N PRO A 95 -24.23 -27.36 -35.56
CA PRO A 95 -23.05 -26.57 -35.20
C PRO A 95 -22.81 -25.39 -36.14
N GLU A 96 -23.07 -25.56 -37.44
CA GLU A 96 -22.87 -24.55 -38.47
C GLU A 96 -23.86 -23.39 -38.30
N LEU A 97 -25.14 -23.71 -38.03
CA LEU A 97 -26.16 -22.70 -37.80
C LEU A 97 -25.93 -21.97 -36.48
N ALA A 98 -25.55 -22.68 -35.41
CA ALA A 98 -25.24 -22.07 -34.13
C ALA A 98 -24.06 -21.09 -34.22
N GLN A 99 -22.99 -21.50 -34.92
CA GLN A 99 -21.83 -20.65 -35.16
C GLN A 99 -22.19 -19.41 -35.99
N ALA A 100 -23.00 -19.57 -37.03
CA ALA A 100 -23.45 -18.44 -37.86
C ALA A 100 -24.28 -17.42 -37.04
N ILE A 101 -25.19 -17.89 -36.19
CA ILE A 101 -25.99 -17.01 -35.31
C ILE A 101 -25.09 -16.32 -34.28
N LYS A 102 -24.13 -17.03 -33.67
CA LYS A 102 -23.17 -16.48 -32.70
C LYS A 102 -22.31 -15.37 -33.33
N GLU A 103 -21.78 -15.61 -34.53
CA GLU A 103 -20.95 -14.62 -35.23
C GLU A 103 -21.75 -13.39 -35.66
N LEU A 104 -22.98 -13.58 -36.15
CA LEU A 104 -23.89 -12.47 -36.45
C LEU A 104 -24.17 -11.61 -35.20
N ALA A 105 -24.46 -12.27 -34.06
CA ALA A 105 -24.70 -11.59 -32.79
C ALA A 105 -23.48 -10.81 -32.29
N LEU A 106 -22.27 -11.38 -32.40
CA LEU A 106 -21.02 -10.71 -32.06
C LEU A 106 -20.74 -9.50 -32.95
N CYS A 107 -21.00 -9.60 -34.27
CA CYS A 107 -20.84 -8.46 -35.18
C CYS A 107 -21.77 -7.29 -34.81
N ALA A 108 -23.06 -7.56 -34.53
CA ALA A 108 -23.99 -6.53 -34.05
C ALA A 108 -23.54 -5.93 -32.71
N ALA A 109 -23.12 -6.78 -31.78
CA ALA A 109 -22.67 -6.41 -30.45
C ALA A 109 -21.41 -5.52 -30.48
N TRP A 110 -20.42 -5.85 -31.31
CA TRP A 110 -19.22 -5.03 -31.48
C TRP A 110 -19.52 -3.73 -32.20
N HIS A 111 -20.36 -3.75 -33.25
CA HIS A 111 -20.80 -2.55 -33.93
C HIS A 111 -21.43 -1.52 -32.96
N ALA A 112 -22.39 -1.94 -32.14
CA ALA A 112 -23.07 -1.06 -31.18
C ALA A 112 -22.12 -0.54 -30.08
N ALA A 113 -21.28 -1.42 -29.51
CA ALA A 113 -20.31 -1.05 -28.47
C ALA A 113 -19.24 -0.08 -29.01
N ASN A 114 -18.77 -0.29 -30.24
CA ASN A 114 -17.79 0.57 -30.91
C ASN A 114 -18.39 1.93 -31.26
N THR A 115 -19.63 1.95 -31.74
CA THR A 115 -20.37 3.19 -32.03
C THR A 115 -20.55 4.04 -30.78
N ARG A 116 -20.96 3.44 -29.65
CA ARG A 116 -21.08 4.14 -28.35
C ARG A 116 -19.74 4.53 -27.73
N SER A 117 -18.66 3.95 -28.22
CA SER A 117 -17.28 4.28 -27.84
C SER A 117 -16.58 5.21 -28.83
N LEU A 118 -17.31 5.74 -29.84
CA LEU A 118 -16.79 6.64 -30.88
C LEU A 118 -15.67 6.03 -31.75
N LEU A 119 -15.62 4.70 -31.84
CA LEU A 119 -14.65 3.96 -32.66
C LEU A 119 -15.23 3.67 -34.04
N TRP A 120 -15.46 4.73 -34.82
CA TRP A 120 -16.20 4.68 -36.08
C TRP A 120 -15.63 3.70 -37.12
N LYS A 121 -14.30 3.58 -37.20
CA LYS A 121 -13.64 2.64 -38.12
C LYS A 121 -13.87 1.18 -37.73
N ASP A 122 -13.87 0.88 -36.44
CA ASP A 122 -14.16 -0.47 -35.95
C ASP A 122 -15.64 -0.78 -36.16
N ALA A 123 -16.52 0.16 -35.80
CA ALA A 123 -17.95 0.03 -36.02
C ALA A 123 -18.31 -0.18 -37.51
N ALA A 124 -17.64 0.50 -38.44
CA ALA A 124 -17.84 0.29 -39.87
C ALA A 124 -17.42 -1.13 -40.32
N ARG A 125 -16.26 -1.62 -39.83
CA ARG A 125 -15.80 -2.99 -40.12
C ARG A 125 -16.77 -4.04 -39.58
N ASP A 126 -17.32 -3.83 -38.39
CA ASP A 126 -18.29 -4.74 -37.78
C ASP A 126 -19.64 -4.71 -38.52
N ALA A 127 -20.04 -3.56 -39.07
CA ALA A 127 -21.23 -3.45 -39.92
C ALA A 127 -21.06 -4.24 -41.23
N GLU A 128 -19.92 -4.11 -41.91
CA GLU A 128 -19.61 -4.91 -43.10
C GLU A 128 -19.54 -6.41 -42.79
N ALA A 129 -18.98 -6.78 -41.64
CA ALA A 129 -18.96 -8.17 -41.17
C ALA A 129 -20.36 -8.69 -40.85
N PHE A 130 -21.20 -7.87 -40.24
CA PHE A 130 -22.61 -8.19 -39.97
C PHE A 130 -23.37 -8.47 -41.27
N ASP A 131 -23.20 -7.65 -42.31
CA ASP A 131 -23.86 -7.84 -43.61
C ASP A 131 -23.45 -9.15 -44.31
N ARG A 132 -22.16 -9.51 -44.24
CA ARG A 132 -21.68 -10.81 -44.73
C ARG A 132 -22.32 -11.96 -43.97
N LYS A 133 -22.26 -11.93 -42.63
CA LYS A 133 -22.83 -12.97 -41.77
C LYS A 133 -24.35 -13.09 -41.91
N ARG A 134 -25.02 -11.98 -42.18
CA ARG A 134 -26.46 -11.94 -42.48
C ARG A 134 -26.81 -12.77 -43.71
N THR A 135 -25.98 -12.70 -44.74
CA THR A 135 -26.18 -13.43 -46.00
C THR A 135 -25.88 -14.91 -45.82
N GLU A 136 -24.80 -15.24 -45.09
CA GLU A 136 -24.45 -16.63 -44.73
C GLU A 136 -25.55 -17.30 -43.89
N LEU A 137 -26.11 -16.59 -42.90
CA LEU A 137 -27.20 -17.10 -42.08
C LEU A 137 -28.47 -17.35 -42.90
N ALA A 138 -28.77 -16.49 -43.88
CA ALA A 138 -29.93 -16.69 -44.75
C ALA A 138 -29.80 -17.98 -45.57
N ALA A 139 -28.62 -18.23 -46.16
CA ALA A 139 -28.34 -19.44 -46.93
C ALA A 139 -28.47 -20.73 -46.08
N LEU A 140 -28.03 -20.69 -44.82
CA LEU A 140 -28.14 -21.84 -43.90
C LEU A 140 -29.58 -22.14 -43.44
N LEU A 141 -30.50 -21.20 -43.62
CA LEU A 141 -31.90 -21.34 -43.22
C LEU A 141 -32.81 -21.61 -44.43
N GLU A 142 -32.26 -21.75 -45.64
CA GLU A 142 -33.00 -22.20 -46.82
C GLU A 142 -33.14 -23.73 -46.83
N PRO A 143 -34.34 -24.28 -47.13
CA PRO A 143 -34.54 -25.72 -47.18
C PRO A 143 -33.89 -26.33 -48.45
N GLU A 144 -33.06 -27.37 -48.28
CA GLU A 144 -32.52 -28.17 -49.38
C GLU A 144 -33.67 -28.81 -50.19
N GLY A 145 -33.91 -28.30 -51.39
CA GLY A 145 -35.01 -28.77 -52.23
C GLY A 145 -35.21 -28.03 -53.54
N SER A 146 -34.16 -27.85 -54.34
CA SER A 146 -34.31 -27.67 -55.80
C SER A 146 -33.05 -28.10 -56.56
N GLU A 147 -32.71 -29.40 -56.51
CA GLU A 147 -32.00 -29.99 -57.65
C GLU A 147 -32.96 -30.04 -58.84
N GLY A 148 -32.64 -29.29 -59.89
CA GLY A 148 -33.45 -29.20 -61.10
C GLY A 148 -32.62 -28.81 -62.31
N PHE A 149 -31.96 -29.81 -62.91
CA PHE A 149 -31.74 -29.98 -64.35
C PHE A 149 -31.20 -28.77 -65.17
N ARG A 150 -29.94 -28.84 -65.63
CA ARG A 150 -29.59 -28.88 -67.07
C ARG A 150 -28.09 -29.05 -67.35
N THR A 151 -27.87 -29.66 -68.50
CA THR A 151 -26.73 -30.30 -69.18
C THR A 151 -25.59 -29.40 -69.68
N PRO A 152 -24.47 -29.98 -70.18
CA PRO A 152 -23.21 -29.30 -70.52
C PRO A 152 -23.12 -28.87 -72.01
N CYS A 153 -22.00 -28.19 -72.37
CA CYS A 153 -21.64 -27.52 -73.65
C CYS A 153 -22.24 -26.11 -73.79
N GLY A 154 -21.58 -25.06 -74.27
CA GLY A 154 -20.31 -24.86 -74.99
C GLY A 154 -20.42 -23.51 -75.74
N SER A 155 -19.27 -22.97 -76.20
CA SER A 155 -19.07 -21.87 -77.19
C SER A 155 -19.52 -20.45 -76.79
N GLU A 156 -18.60 -19.46 -76.77
CA GLU A 156 -18.36 -18.44 -77.84
C GLU A 156 -19.54 -17.44 -77.87
N ASP A 157 -19.41 -16.13 -77.67
CA ASP A 157 -18.61 -15.10 -78.35
C ASP A 157 -18.67 -13.83 -77.49
N GLU A 158 -17.57 -13.10 -77.29
CA GLU A 158 -17.15 -11.93 -78.10
C GLU A 158 -18.19 -10.80 -78.26
N ALA A 159 -17.78 -9.66 -77.68
CA ALA A 159 -17.81 -8.32 -78.29
C ALA A 159 -19.18 -7.62 -78.33
N GLU A 160 -19.31 -6.33 -78.02
CA GLU A 160 -18.72 -5.10 -78.59
C GLU A 160 -19.59 -3.98 -77.93
N GLU A 161 -19.28 -2.69 -77.78
CA GLU A 161 -18.24 -1.82 -78.26
C GLU A 161 -18.48 -0.43 -77.61
N ALA A 162 -17.50 0.43 -77.84
CA ALA A 162 -17.65 1.86 -78.09
C ALA A 162 -17.53 2.84 -76.91
N GLY A 163 -16.35 3.48 -76.88
CA GLY A 163 -16.35 4.94 -76.81
C GLY A 163 -15.07 5.61 -76.33
N ARG A 164 -14.03 5.64 -77.19
CA ARG A 164 -13.11 6.76 -77.53
C ARG A 164 -12.76 7.78 -76.42
N GLY A 165 -11.51 8.18 -76.20
CA GLY A 165 -10.25 8.04 -76.94
C GLY A 165 -9.35 9.25 -76.63
N ASP A 166 -8.03 9.00 -76.66
CA ASP A 166 -6.93 9.91 -77.05
C ASP A 166 -6.72 11.23 -76.24
N ASN A 167 -5.52 11.73 -75.92
CA ASN A 167 -4.19 11.56 -76.49
C ASN A 167 -3.15 12.28 -75.57
N ARG A 168 -1.86 11.98 -75.77
CA ARG A 168 -0.60 12.74 -75.47
C ARG A 168 0.41 12.11 -74.48
N GLN A 169 1.39 11.45 -75.08
CA GLN A 169 2.83 11.38 -74.71
C GLN A 169 3.52 12.77 -74.86
N PRO A 170 4.79 13.03 -74.44
CA PRO A 170 5.93 12.09 -74.35
C PRO A 170 6.94 12.23 -73.18
N GLU A 171 7.77 11.18 -73.06
CA GLU A 171 9.20 11.07 -72.69
C GLU A 171 9.85 12.07 -71.70
N THR A 172 10.49 11.55 -70.63
CA THR A 172 11.96 11.49 -70.46
C THR A 172 12.37 11.15 -69.00
N GLY A 173 13.39 10.30 -68.85
CA GLY A 173 14.47 10.55 -67.87
C GLY A 173 14.44 9.89 -66.47
N ASN A 174 15.04 8.69 -66.39
CA ASN A 174 15.99 8.22 -65.37
C ASN A 174 15.82 8.53 -63.87
N ALA A 175 15.77 7.46 -63.06
CA ALA A 175 16.80 7.04 -62.08
C ALA A 175 16.14 6.28 -60.90
N ALA A 176 16.19 4.94 -60.91
CA ALA A 176 17.17 4.16 -60.16
C ALA A 176 16.78 3.88 -58.70
N ARG A 177 16.11 2.73 -58.48
CA ARG A 177 16.42 1.69 -57.49
C ARG A 177 15.21 0.75 -57.35
N ASP A 178 15.23 -0.37 -58.05
CA ASP A 178 14.66 -1.64 -57.57
C ASP A 178 14.97 -2.77 -58.55
N VAL A 179 16.22 -3.26 -58.47
CA VAL A 179 16.58 -4.60 -58.91
C VAL A 179 17.61 -5.13 -57.93
N ARG A 180 17.17 -5.99 -57.00
CA ARG A 180 17.93 -7.10 -56.38
C ARG A 180 17.16 -7.66 -55.19
N LYS A 181 16.35 -8.70 -55.43
CA LYS A 181 16.25 -9.90 -54.56
C LYS A 181 15.32 -10.97 -55.15
N GLU A 182 15.53 -11.29 -56.43
CA GLU A 182 15.12 -12.58 -56.99
C GLU A 182 16.31 -13.15 -57.76
N GLN A 183 17.31 -13.60 -57.00
CA GLN A 183 18.41 -14.48 -57.43
C GLN A 183 19.26 -14.82 -56.19
N MET A 184 18.77 -15.74 -55.36
CA MET A 184 19.61 -16.53 -54.45
C MET A 184 18.84 -17.74 -53.90
N VAL A 185 18.22 -18.50 -54.81
CA VAL A 185 17.72 -19.85 -54.52
C VAL A 185 18.09 -20.72 -55.72
N GLN A 186 19.33 -21.22 -55.72
CA GLN A 186 19.82 -22.47 -56.33
C GLN A 186 21.28 -22.34 -56.81
N ALA A 187 22.04 -23.39 -56.49
CA ALA A 187 23.40 -23.74 -56.92
C ALA A 187 24.59 -23.01 -56.27
N VAL A 188 25.15 -23.61 -55.21
CA VAL A 188 26.56 -24.07 -55.22
C VAL A 188 26.67 -25.38 -54.43
N SER A 189 27.27 -26.38 -55.10
CA SER A 189 27.99 -27.58 -54.64
C SER A 189 27.26 -28.95 -54.53
N GLN A 190 27.20 -29.67 -55.65
CA GLN A 190 27.63 -31.08 -55.75
C GLN A 190 29.03 -31.09 -56.42
N GLY A 191 30.07 -31.74 -55.90
CA GLY A 191 30.48 -33.17 -55.98
C GLY A 191 32.04 -33.25 -56.03
N PRO A 192 32.75 -34.40 -56.12
CA PRO A 192 32.33 -35.81 -56.20
C PRO A 192 33.05 -36.77 -55.21
N GLY A 193 32.49 -37.96 -54.99
CA GLY A 193 33.17 -39.08 -54.28
C GLY A 193 32.26 -40.28 -54.06
N GLN A 194 32.55 -41.38 -54.77
CA GLN A 194 31.77 -42.63 -54.77
C GLN A 194 31.86 -43.43 -53.45
N ALA A 195 30.71 -44.02 -53.10
CA ALA A 195 30.49 -45.34 -52.51
C ALA A 195 31.15 -45.71 -51.16
N VAL A 196 30.37 -45.60 -50.07
CA VAL A 196 30.04 -46.70 -49.14
C VAL A 196 28.65 -46.37 -48.55
N GLY A 197 27.67 -47.26 -48.66
CA GLY A 197 26.32 -47.01 -48.14
C GLY A 197 26.27 -46.92 -46.61
N PRO A 198 25.42 -46.08 -46.00
CA PRO A 198 25.13 -46.18 -44.57
C PRO A 198 23.77 -46.84 -44.33
N GLY A 199 23.72 -47.72 -43.34
CA GLY A 199 22.51 -48.35 -42.82
C GLY A 199 21.51 -47.36 -42.19
N PRO A 200 20.49 -47.85 -41.46
CA PRO A 200 19.32 -47.08 -41.09
C PRO A 200 19.70 -45.83 -40.30
N SER A 201 19.37 -44.65 -40.83
CA SER A 201 19.60 -43.37 -40.18
C SER A 201 18.64 -43.20 -38.99
N VAL A 202 19.17 -43.33 -37.78
CA VAL A 202 18.48 -42.97 -36.53
C VAL A 202 18.14 -41.47 -36.59
N ARG A 203 16.85 -41.11 -36.61
CA ARG A 203 16.42 -39.71 -36.41
C ARG A 203 16.85 -39.30 -35.01
N ARG A 204 17.79 -38.36 -34.87
CA ARG A 204 18.13 -37.75 -33.58
C ARG A 204 16.93 -36.96 -33.07
N SER A 205 16.64 -37.05 -31.77
CA SER A 205 15.56 -36.26 -31.15
C SER A 205 15.92 -34.76 -31.22
N ILE A 206 14.90 -33.91 -31.45
CA ILE A 206 15.01 -32.44 -31.47
C ILE A 206 15.68 -31.92 -30.19
N LEU A 207 15.41 -32.58 -29.06
CA LEU A 207 15.95 -32.21 -27.76
C LEU A 207 17.43 -32.59 -27.63
N ASP A 208 17.88 -33.68 -28.26
CA ASP A 208 19.30 -34.09 -28.25
C ASP A 208 20.16 -33.10 -29.05
N GLU A 209 19.65 -32.64 -30.20
CA GLU A 209 20.34 -31.65 -31.02
C GLU A 209 20.45 -30.30 -30.29
N ALA A 210 19.36 -29.84 -29.67
CA ALA A 210 19.38 -28.62 -28.87
C ALA A 210 20.31 -28.75 -27.64
N THR A 211 20.30 -29.89 -26.95
CA THR A 211 21.17 -30.16 -25.80
C THR A 211 22.64 -30.14 -26.19
N GLY A 212 23.02 -30.81 -27.29
CA GLY A 212 24.39 -30.79 -27.81
C GLY A 212 24.85 -29.39 -28.20
N ALA A 213 23.96 -28.57 -28.76
CA ALA A 213 24.26 -27.18 -29.10
C ALA A 213 24.49 -26.30 -27.86
N TRP A 214 23.68 -26.45 -26.80
CA TRP A 214 23.89 -25.73 -25.53
C TRP A 214 25.13 -26.19 -24.78
N GLN A 215 25.46 -27.48 -24.82
CA GLN A 215 26.71 -27.99 -24.27
C GLN A 215 27.93 -27.37 -24.98
N ALA A 216 27.89 -27.29 -26.31
CA ALA A 216 28.95 -26.62 -27.08
C ALA A 216 29.02 -25.11 -26.82
N ALA A 217 27.87 -24.44 -26.66
CA ALA A 217 27.80 -23.02 -26.29
C ALA A 217 28.37 -22.77 -24.89
N SER A 218 28.12 -23.67 -23.93
CA SER A 218 28.70 -23.62 -22.59
C SER A 218 30.23 -23.75 -22.61
N ALA A 219 30.79 -24.46 -23.59
CA ALA A 219 32.24 -24.67 -23.70
C ALA A 219 32.97 -23.51 -24.42
N LYS A 220 32.34 -22.90 -25.44
CA LYS A 220 32.97 -21.84 -26.26
C LYS A 220 32.61 -20.41 -25.83
N ALA A 221 31.45 -20.21 -25.21
CA ALA A 221 30.93 -18.93 -24.70
C ALA A 221 31.02 -17.74 -25.68
N CYS A 222 30.92 -17.98 -27.00
CA CYS A 222 30.87 -16.92 -28.00
C CYS A 222 29.46 -16.77 -28.60
N ALA A 223 29.16 -15.57 -29.12
CA ALA A 223 27.85 -15.25 -29.67
C ALA A 223 27.41 -16.21 -30.79
N ALA A 224 28.33 -16.65 -31.65
CA ALA A 224 28.02 -17.62 -32.70
C ALA A 224 27.51 -18.95 -32.14
N SER A 225 28.14 -19.45 -31.06
CA SER A 225 27.72 -20.68 -30.40
C SER A 225 26.36 -20.55 -29.69
N PHE A 226 26.09 -19.39 -29.09
CA PHE A 226 24.80 -19.07 -28.49
C PHE A 226 23.68 -19.00 -29.54
N LEU A 227 23.90 -18.30 -30.66
CA LEU A 227 22.90 -18.16 -31.71
C LEU A 227 22.60 -19.49 -32.40
N TRP A 228 23.61 -20.36 -32.55
CA TRP A 228 23.41 -21.72 -33.01
C TRP A 228 22.52 -22.51 -32.04
N ALA A 229 22.82 -22.48 -30.74
CA ALA A 229 22.02 -23.17 -29.73
C ALA A 229 20.59 -22.62 -29.63
N ALA A 230 20.42 -21.29 -29.70
CA ALA A 230 19.11 -20.66 -29.76
C ALA A 230 18.32 -21.08 -31.01
N SER A 231 18.99 -21.24 -32.16
CA SER A 231 18.36 -21.70 -33.41
C SER A 231 17.87 -23.16 -33.29
N CYS A 232 18.70 -24.06 -32.76
CA CYS A 232 18.29 -25.46 -32.50
C CYS A 232 17.13 -25.52 -31.49
N THR A 233 17.08 -24.60 -30.53
CA THR A 233 16.02 -24.54 -29.51
C THR A 233 14.68 -24.08 -30.10
N ILE A 234 14.66 -23.29 -31.17
CA ILE A 234 13.42 -22.89 -31.84
C ILE A 234 12.66 -24.12 -32.38
N ALA A 235 13.36 -25.19 -32.78
CA ALA A 235 12.71 -26.41 -33.23
C ALA A 235 11.84 -27.08 -32.15
N VAL A 236 12.12 -26.85 -30.86
CA VAL A 236 11.27 -27.29 -29.74
C VAL A 236 9.92 -26.56 -29.77
N PHE A 237 9.87 -25.33 -30.27
CA PHE A 237 8.62 -24.60 -30.44
C PHE A 237 7.75 -25.14 -31.59
N ASP A 238 8.32 -25.87 -32.56
CA ASP A 238 7.54 -26.46 -33.66
C ASP A 238 6.56 -27.54 -33.16
N VAL A 239 6.86 -28.13 -32.00
CA VAL A 239 6.03 -29.12 -31.31
C VAL A 239 4.75 -28.50 -30.70
N PHE A 240 4.73 -27.19 -30.46
CA PHE A 240 3.53 -26.50 -29.95
C PHE A 240 2.50 -26.19 -31.04
N GLY A 241 2.78 -26.50 -32.32
CA GLY A 241 1.84 -26.36 -33.43
C GLY A 241 1.75 -24.97 -34.07
N LYS A 242 0.80 -24.79 -35.00
CA LYS A 242 0.64 -23.59 -35.87
C LYS A 242 0.40 -22.28 -35.11
N LEU A 243 0.01 -22.35 -33.84
CA LEU A 243 -0.41 -21.23 -33.02
C LEU A 243 0.75 -20.36 -32.50
N LEU A 244 1.94 -20.94 -32.33
CA LEU A 244 3.15 -20.21 -31.89
C LEU A 244 4.08 -19.81 -33.06
N GLN A 245 3.63 -19.94 -34.32
CA GLN A 245 4.44 -19.60 -35.49
C GLN A 245 4.87 -18.13 -35.52
N GLY A 246 4.01 -17.21 -35.10
CA GLY A 246 4.36 -15.79 -34.96
C GLY A 246 5.46 -15.55 -33.92
N PHE A 247 5.45 -16.32 -32.83
CA PHE A 247 6.47 -16.26 -31.78
C PHE A 247 7.83 -16.76 -32.28
N GLN A 248 7.84 -17.85 -33.03
CA GLN A 248 9.07 -18.36 -33.65
C GLN A 248 9.63 -17.40 -34.71
N ALA A 249 8.76 -16.78 -35.51
CA ALA A 249 9.16 -15.81 -36.53
C ALA A 249 9.90 -14.63 -35.89
N ASP A 250 9.44 -14.17 -34.73
CA ASP A 250 10.10 -13.13 -33.95
C ASP A 250 11.46 -13.60 -33.40
N MET A 251 11.56 -14.80 -32.82
CA MET A 251 12.84 -15.36 -32.37
C MET A 251 13.85 -15.50 -33.53
N ARG A 252 13.42 -16.00 -34.69
CA ARG A 252 14.26 -16.10 -35.90
C ARG A 252 14.68 -14.71 -36.41
N LYS A 253 13.81 -13.70 -36.31
CA LYS A 253 14.15 -12.29 -36.61
C LYS A 253 15.24 -11.78 -35.67
N ASN A 254 15.08 -11.99 -34.36
CA ASN A 254 16.05 -11.57 -33.35
C ASN A 254 17.42 -12.22 -33.54
N ILE A 255 17.47 -13.52 -33.85
CA ILE A 255 18.72 -14.23 -34.20
C ILE A 255 19.40 -13.60 -35.42
N ARG A 256 18.64 -13.30 -36.49
CA ARG A 256 19.19 -12.65 -37.69
C ARG A 256 19.73 -11.25 -37.40
N MET A 257 19.05 -10.47 -36.56
CA MET A 257 19.50 -9.12 -36.19
C MET A 257 20.85 -9.16 -35.47
N ILE A 258 21.04 -10.10 -34.54
CA ILE A 258 22.32 -10.28 -33.83
C ILE A 258 23.39 -10.82 -34.80
N HIS A 259 23.07 -11.81 -35.63
CA HIS A 259 24.04 -12.42 -36.56
C HIS A 259 24.60 -11.43 -37.60
N GLN A 260 23.88 -10.36 -37.93
CA GLN A 260 24.34 -9.35 -38.90
C GLN A 260 25.47 -8.46 -38.37
N HIS A 261 25.67 -8.40 -37.05
CA HIS A 261 26.58 -7.44 -36.40
C HIS A 261 27.66 -8.09 -35.53
N VAL A 262 27.70 -9.42 -35.45
CA VAL A 262 28.65 -10.14 -34.59
C VAL A 262 29.74 -10.85 -35.40
N THR A 263 31.00 -10.63 -35.03
CA THR A 263 32.13 -11.44 -35.48
C THR A 263 32.16 -12.78 -34.72
N THR A 264 32.63 -13.85 -35.36
CA THR A 264 32.55 -15.23 -34.84
C THR A 264 33.24 -15.47 -33.48
N SER A 265 34.08 -14.54 -33.01
CA SER A 265 34.85 -14.63 -31.77
C SER A 265 34.35 -13.74 -30.61
N ALA A 266 33.43 -12.80 -30.83
CA ALA A 266 32.95 -11.90 -29.78
C ALA A 266 31.87 -12.54 -28.88
N THR A 267 31.79 -12.10 -27.62
CA THR A 267 30.66 -12.46 -26.74
C THR A 267 29.46 -11.53 -26.98
N LEU A 268 28.27 -11.94 -26.52
CA LEU A 268 27.07 -11.12 -26.67
C LEU A 268 27.12 -9.85 -25.81
N GLU A 269 27.79 -9.93 -24.66
CA GLU A 269 28.06 -8.80 -23.77
C GLU A 269 28.97 -7.77 -24.44
N GLN A 270 30.06 -8.23 -25.07
CA GLN A 270 30.97 -7.33 -25.80
C GLN A 270 30.27 -6.60 -26.95
N MET A 271 29.33 -7.27 -27.62
CA MET A 271 28.49 -6.66 -28.65
C MET A 271 27.60 -5.56 -28.07
N VAL A 272 26.88 -5.84 -26.98
CA VAL A 272 25.99 -4.86 -26.34
C VAL A 272 26.78 -3.69 -25.75
N ASP A 273 27.93 -3.96 -25.13
CA ASP A 273 28.82 -2.92 -24.60
C ASP A 273 29.36 -2.01 -25.72
N ALA A 274 29.70 -2.57 -26.88
CA ALA A 274 30.15 -1.80 -28.04
C ALA A 274 29.04 -0.91 -28.62
N GLU A 275 27.82 -1.44 -28.78
CA GLU A 275 26.66 -0.64 -29.21
C GLU A 275 26.31 0.45 -28.19
N ALA A 276 26.38 0.15 -26.89
CA ALA A 276 26.15 1.11 -25.81
C ALA A 276 27.21 2.23 -25.77
N ALA A 277 28.48 1.89 -25.97
CA ALA A 277 29.56 2.86 -26.06
C ALA A 277 29.37 3.81 -27.26
N ALA A 278 28.93 3.29 -28.41
CA ALA A 278 28.65 4.09 -29.60
C ALA A 278 27.41 4.99 -29.43
N ALA A 279 26.38 4.53 -28.71
CA ALA A 279 25.13 5.25 -28.48
C ALA A 279 25.14 6.17 -27.24
N GLY A 280 26.19 6.12 -26.41
CA GLY A 280 26.35 6.92 -25.19
C GLY A 280 25.62 6.37 -23.95
N SER A 281 24.78 5.35 -24.09
CA SER A 281 24.20 4.58 -22.97
C SER A 281 23.60 3.26 -23.45
N TYR A 282 23.43 2.29 -22.53
CA TYR A 282 22.75 1.03 -22.82
C TYR A 282 21.29 1.22 -23.27
N LYS A 283 20.59 2.21 -22.70
CA LYS A 283 19.22 2.54 -23.10
C LYS A 283 19.16 3.07 -24.53
N ALA A 284 20.13 3.91 -24.91
CA ALA A 284 20.22 4.47 -26.26
C ALA A 284 20.64 3.42 -27.32
N ALA A 285 21.37 2.38 -26.93
CA ALA A 285 21.69 1.25 -27.82
C ALA A 285 20.48 0.35 -28.10
N CYS A 286 19.49 0.31 -27.21
CA CYS A 286 18.31 -0.54 -27.36
C CYS A 286 17.22 0.15 -28.19
N VAL A 287 17.50 0.30 -29.48
CA VAL A 287 16.55 0.83 -30.47
C VAL A 287 16.07 -0.28 -31.39
N GLU A 288 14.94 -0.06 -32.06
CA GLU A 288 14.39 -1.02 -33.01
C GLU A 288 15.42 -1.35 -34.11
N GLY A 289 15.66 -2.64 -34.34
CA GLY A 289 16.64 -3.13 -35.31
C GLY A 289 18.08 -3.29 -34.81
N SER A 290 18.41 -2.84 -33.59
CA SER A 290 19.74 -3.04 -32.97
C SER A 290 19.97 -4.48 -32.52
N SER A 291 21.23 -4.88 -32.40
CA SER A 291 21.60 -6.20 -31.89
C SER A 291 21.32 -6.31 -30.39
N ALA A 292 21.46 -5.22 -29.63
CA ALA A 292 21.08 -5.13 -28.22
C ALA A 292 19.58 -5.39 -28.01
N MET A 293 18.71 -4.80 -28.84
CA MET A 293 17.27 -5.09 -28.80
C MET A 293 16.96 -6.54 -29.20
N GLY A 294 17.64 -7.05 -30.23
CA GLY A 294 17.52 -8.45 -30.64
C GLY A 294 17.90 -9.42 -29.52
N PHE A 295 19.02 -9.16 -28.82
CA PHE A 295 19.49 -10.00 -27.73
C PHE A 295 18.55 -9.95 -26.51
N LEU A 296 18.00 -8.78 -26.18
CA LEU A 296 17.00 -8.62 -25.13
C LEU A 296 15.76 -9.48 -25.38
N TRP A 297 15.12 -9.35 -26.54
CA TRP A 297 13.89 -10.10 -26.86
C TRP A 297 14.15 -11.59 -27.06
N LEU A 298 15.28 -11.96 -27.66
CA LEU A 298 15.66 -13.38 -27.78
C LEU A 298 15.84 -14.04 -26.41
N THR A 299 16.50 -13.34 -25.46
CA THR A 299 16.71 -13.85 -24.09
C THR A 299 15.38 -14.02 -23.35
N ARG A 300 14.45 -13.06 -23.45
CA ARG A 300 13.11 -13.18 -22.87
C ARG A 300 12.35 -14.40 -23.42
N SER A 301 12.42 -14.61 -24.74
CA SER A 301 11.73 -15.73 -25.41
C SER A 301 12.32 -17.10 -25.08
N LEU A 302 13.64 -17.21 -24.94
CA LEU A 302 14.30 -18.45 -24.51
C LEU A 302 13.98 -18.79 -23.05
N ARG A 303 13.89 -17.79 -22.17
CA ARG A 303 13.51 -17.97 -20.77
C ARG A 303 12.08 -18.46 -20.58
N LEU A 304 11.15 -18.09 -21.47
CA LEU A 304 9.80 -18.67 -21.48
C LEU A 304 9.86 -20.19 -21.63
N LEU A 305 10.65 -20.69 -22.60
CA LEU A 305 10.78 -22.12 -22.84
C LEU A 305 11.53 -22.81 -21.70
N GLU A 306 12.64 -22.24 -21.24
CA GLU A 306 13.40 -22.72 -20.08
C GLU A 306 12.47 -22.94 -18.88
N ARG A 307 11.68 -21.92 -18.52
CA ARG A 307 10.77 -22.00 -17.37
C ARG A 307 9.64 -23.00 -17.60
N THR A 308 9.11 -23.08 -18.82
CA THR A 308 8.08 -24.07 -19.18
C THR A 308 8.60 -25.50 -19.00
N LEU A 309 9.80 -25.78 -19.51
CA LEU A 309 10.45 -27.09 -19.40
C LEU A 309 10.81 -27.44 -17.95
N ALA A 310 11.29 -26.47 -17.16
CA ALA A 310 11.54 -26.67 -15.73
C ALA A 310 10.25 -27.04 -14.96
N LEU A 311 9.16 -26.32 -15.21
CA LEU A 311 7.85 -26.58 -14.60
C LEU A 311 7.26 -27.94 -15.00
N LEU A 312 7.57 -28.44 -16.20
CA LEU A 312 7.18 -29.78 -16.63
C LEU A 312 7.93 -30.87 -15.85
N VAL A 313 9.20 -30.65 -15.52
CA VAL A 313 10.02 -31.59 -14.73
C VAL A 313 9.64 -31.58 -13.25
N GLU A 314 9.19 -30.44 -12.72
CA GLU A 314 8.81 -30.26 -11.30
C GLU A 314 7.55 -31.07 -10.90
N GLY A 315 6.63 -31.34 -11.83
CA GLY A 315 5.42 -32.11 -11.49
C GLY A 315 4.51 -32.43 -12.69
N PRO A 316 3.46 -33.26 -12.48
CA PRO A 316 2.60 -33.80 -13.54
C PRO A 316 1.54 -32.82 -14.07
N GLN A 317 1.73 -31.52 -13.87
CA GLN A 317 0.76 -30.49 -14.25
C GLN A 317 0.59 -30.38 -15.78
N PRO A 318 -0.61 -29.96 -16.26
CA PRO A 318 -0.87 -29.80 -17.70
C PRO A 318 0.06 -28.78 -18.37
N LEU A 319 0.46 -29.04 -19.61
CA LEU A 319 1.35 -28.16 -20.38
C LEU A 319 0.84 -26.71 -20.43
N ALA A 320 -0.46 -26.52 -20.65
CA ALA A 320 -1.07 -25.18 -20.68
C ALA A 320 -0.82 -24.39 -19.38
N ARG A 321 -0.85 -25.05 -18.22
CA ARG A 321 -0.51 -24.41 -16.94
C ARG A 321 0.98 -24.10 -16.82
N CYS A 322 1.86 -24.99 -17.27
CA CYS A 322 3.30 -24.70 -17.29
C CYS A 322 3.62 -23.48 -18.15
N VAL A 323 3.06 -23.40 -19.36
CA VAL A 323 3.26 -22.28 -20.28
C VAL A 323 2.65 -21.00 -19.70
N GLN A 324 1.48 -21.07 -19.07
CA GLN A 324 0.85 -19.92 -18.42
C GLN A 324 1.74 -19.34 -17.31
N GLN A 325 2.21 -20.17 -16.39
CA GLN A 325 3.08 -19.75 -15.29
C GLN A 325 4.44 -19.22 -15.78
N ALA A 326 5.00 -19.87 -16.81
CA ALA A 326 6.22 -19.40 -17.46
C ALA A 326 6.00 -18.03 -18.13
N TYR A 327 4.86 -17.83 -18.81
CA TYR A 327 4.52 -16.57 -19.48
C TYR A 327 4.33 -15.43 -18.49
N GLU A 328 3.63 -15.68 -17.38
CA GLU A 328 3.40 -14.70 -16.32
C GLU A 328 4.70 -14.20 -15.71
N SER A 329 5.68 -15.08 -15.52
CA SER A 329 6.98 -14.78 -14.92
C SER A 329 8.05 -14.27 -15.90
N THR A 330 7.78 -14.23 -17.22
CA THR A 330 8.77 -13.85 -18.24
C THR A 330 8.28 -12.75 -19.18
N LEU A 331 7.40 -13.05 -20.14
CA LEU A 331 7.05 -12.14 -21.23
C LEU A 331 5.84 -11.24 -20.95
N ARG A 332 4.94 -11.65 -20.05
CA ARG A 332 3.71 -10.89 -19.73
C ARG A 332 3.99 -9.42 -19.41
N PRO A 333 4.98 -9.04 -18.58
CA PRO A 333 5.26 -7.64 -18.26
C PRO A 333 5.57 -6.79 -19.50
N HIS A 334 6.21 -7.39 -20.50
CA HIS A 334 6.69 -6.70 -21.71
C HIS A 334 5.68 -6.68 -22.87
N HIS A 335 4.62 -7.48 -22.77
CA HIS A 335 3.56 -7.53 -23.78
C HIS A 335 2.44 -6.54 -23.46
N ASN A 336 1.92 -5.87 -24.49
CA ASN A 336 0.73 -5.03 -24.36
C ASN A 336 -0.53 -5.89 -24.12
N PHE A 337 -1.63 -5.25 -23.70
CA PHE A 337 -2.89 -5.91 -23.39
C PHE A 337 -3.39 -6.85 -24.49
N PHE A 338 -3.26 -6.45 -25.77
CA PHE A 338 -3.65 -7.28 -26.92
C PHE A 338 -2.82 -8.56 -27.04
N THR A 339 -1.49 -8.43 -26.91
CA THR A 339 -0.56 -9.57 -27.00
C THR A 339 -0.74 -10.51 -25.80
N ARG A 340 -1.03 -9.98 -24.61
CA ARG A 340 -1.36 -10.78 -23.42
C ARG A 340 -2.61 -11.64 -23.62
N ASN A 341 -3.65 -11.09 -24.22
CA ASN A 341 -4.90 -11.83 -24.48
C ASN A 341 -4.73 -12.87 -25.59
N LEU A 342 -3.93 -12.60 -26.63
CA LEU A 342 -3.65 -13.59 -27.68
C LEU A 342 -2.95 -14.84 -27.14
N ILE A 343 -1.98 -14.68 -26.24
CA ILE A 343 -1.30 -15.79 -25.58
C ILE A 343 -2.26 -16.56 -24.67
N SER A 344 -3.10 -15.85 -23.90
CA SER A 344 -4.09 -16.49 -23.01
C SER A 344 -5.12 -17.33 -23.77
N THR A 345 -5.57 -16.87 -24.94
CA THR A 345 -6.46 -17.65 -25.83
C THR A 345 -5.71 -18.80 -26.49
N GLY A 346 -4.43 -18.60 -26.81
CA GLY A 346 -3.61 -19.63 -27.44
C GLY A 346 -3.38 -20.87 -26.56
N LEU A 347 -3.37 -20.71 -25.24
CA LEU A 347 -3.21 -21.81 -24.29
C LEU A 347 -4.33 -22.85 -24.35
N VAL A 348 -5.52 -22.49 -24.85
CA VAL A 348 -6.66 -23.41 -25.00
C VAL A 348 -6.39 -24.46 -26.10
N ALA A 349 -5.56 -24.13 -27.09
CA ALA A 349 -5.18 -25.02 -28.17
C ALA A 349 -3.79 -25.68 -27.97
N ALA A 350 -3.21 -25.59 -26.76
CA ALA A 350 -1.97 -26.26 -26.42
C ALA A 350 -2.16 -27.80 -26.44
N PRO A 351 -1.17 -28.59 -26.91
CA PRO A 351 -1.28 -30.04 -26.87
C PRO A 351 -1.34 -30.56 -25.44
N SER A 352 -1.81 -31.81 -25.25
CA SER A 352 -1.71 -32.46 -23.95
C SER A 352 -0.25 -32.62 -23.54
N ARG A 353 -0.01 -32.75 -22.23
CA ARG A 353 1.32 -32.97 -21.68
C ARG A 353 1.98 -34.20 -22.31
N GLU A 354 1.22 -35.27 -22.48
CA GLU A 354 1.67 -36.56 -23.00
C GLU A 354 2.02 -36.42 -24.49
N ALA A 355 1.15 -35.79 -25.28
CA ALA A 355 1.40 -35.56 -26.71
C ALA A 355 2.63 -34.67 -26.95
N PHE A 356 2.84 -33.68 -26.09
CA PHE A 356 4.01 -32.82 -26.12
C PHE A 356 5.30 -33.59 -25.79
N LEU A 357 5.33 -34.37 -24.71
CA LEU A 357 6.49 -35.18 -24.33
C LEU A 357 6.82 -36.26 -25.38
N ALA A 358 5.79 -36.92 -25.93
CA ALA A 358 5.95 -37.89 -27.01
C ALA A 358 6.51 -37.28 -28.31
N SER A 359 6.27 -35.98 -28.54
CA SER A 359 6.79 -35.29 -29.72
C SER A 359 8.23 -34.77 -29.54
N LEU A 360 8.72 -34.71 -28.29
CA LEU A 360 10.09 -34.26 -27.98
C LEU A 360 11.13 -35.38 -27.98
N SER A 361 10.71 -36.65 -27.87
CA SER A 361 11.58 -37.82 -27.80
C SER A 361 11.09 -38.95 -28.71
N SER A 362 11.98 -39.82 -29.17
CA SER A 362 11.61 -41.05 -29.89
C SER A 362 11.24 -42.18 -28.92
N ASP A 363 10.40 -43.11 -29.35
CA ASP A 363 9.86 -44.20 -28.53
C ASP A 363 10.95 -44.94 -27.71
N GLY A 364 10.84 -44.90 -26.38
CA GLY A 364 11.62 -45.74 -25.45
C GLY A 364 12.55 -45.03 -24.47
N GLU A 365 12.73 -43.70 -24.55
CA GLU A 365 13.61 -42.94 -23.63
C GLU A 365 12.84 -42.02 -22.67
N ASP A 366 13.37 -41.80 -21.46
CA ASP A 366 12.76 -40.87 -20.50
C ASP A 366 12.96 -39.42 -20.94
N CYS A 367 11.94 -38.87 -21.61
CA CYS A 367 11.93 -37.49 -22.09
C CYS A 367 12.18 -36.47 -20.97
N LEU A 368 11.76 -36.74 -19.73
CA LEU A 368 11.97 -35.82 -18.61
C LEU A 368 13.44 -35.75 -18.21
N GLU A 369 14.17 -36.86 -18.25
CA GLU A 369 15.62 -36.88 -18.05
C GLU A 369 16.37 -36.11 -19.14
N LYS A 370 15.93 -36.21 -20.40
CA LYS A 370 16.49 -35.38 -21.47
C LYS A 370 16.22 -33.89 -21.27
N ILE A 371 15.04 -33.53 -20.77
CA ILE A 371 14.73 -32.15 -20.42
C ILE A 371 15.62 -31.69 -19.26
N ARG A 372 15.85 -32.52 -18.24
CA ARG A 372 16.80 -32.22 -17.14
C ARG A 372 18.21 -31.96 -17.68
N LEU A 373 18.68 -32.79 -18.60
CA LEU A 373 20.00 -32.64 -19.24
C LEU A 373 20.10 -31.36 -20.08
N PHE A 374 19.05 -31.04 -20.85
CA PHE A 374 18.96 -29.76 -21.58
C PHE A 374 19.07 -28.56 -20.62
N LEU A 375 18.27 -28.56 -19.54
CA LEU A 375 18.24 -27.48 -18.55
C LEU A 375 19.58 -27.32 -17.82
N GLN A 376 20.30 -28.42 -17.59
CA GLN A 376 21.63 -28.38 -16.97
C GLN A 376 22.62 -27.48 -17.74
N TYR A 377 22.58 -27.49 -19.08
CA TYR A 377 23.45 -26.68 -19.92
C TYR A 377 22.84 -25.32 -20.31
N ASN A 378 21.53 -25.28 -20.56
CA ASN A 378 20.85 -24.06 -21.01
C ASN A 378 20.66 -23.04 -19.87
N SER A 379 20.15 -23.46 -18.71
CA SER A 379 19.76 -22.55 -17.62
C SER A 379 20.89 -21.66 -17.10
N PRO A 380 22.14 -22.14 -16.90
CA PRO A 380 23.23 -21.27 -16.46
C PRO A 380 23.53 -20.13 -17.45
N ILE A 381 23.50 -20.42 -18.75
CA ILE A 381 23.74 -19.43 -19.81
C ILE A 381 22.60 -18.41 -19.86
N MET A 382 21.34 -18.86 -19.73
CA MET A 382 20.17 -17.95 -19.68
C MET A 382 20.19 -17.04 -18.46
N LYS A 383 20.60 -17.57 -17.30
CA LYS A 383 20.77 -16.78 -16.07
C LYS A 383 21.89 -15.75 -16.22
N ALA A 384 23.03 -16.10 -16.81
CA ALA A 384 24.12 -15.18 -17.06
C ALA A 384 23.72 -14.05 -18.03
N ALA A 385 23.08 -14.41 -19.15
CA ALA A 385 22.57 -13.44 -20.14
C ALA A 385 21.56 -12.47 -19.52
N HIS A 386 20.60 -12.98 -18.74
CA HIS A 386 19.61 -12.14 -18.06
C HIS A 386 20.24 -11.25 -16.98
N ALA A 387 21.16 -11.78 -16.18
CA ALA A 387 21.86 -11.01 -15.16
C ALA A 387 22.68 -9.86 -15.77
N TYR A 388 23.33 -10.11 -16.91
CA TYR A 388 24.01 -9.06 -17.68
C TYR A 388 23.03 -7.97 -18.15
N LEU A 389 21.91 -8.34 -18.77
CA LEU A 389 20.90 -7.39 -19.26
C LEU A 389 20.28 -6.53 -18.13
N CYS A 390 20.11 -7.11 -16.93
CA CYS A 390 19.68 -6.35 -15.75
C CYS A 390 20.79 -5.44 -15.21
N LYS A 391 22.05 -5.89 -15.24
CA LYS A 391 23.22 -5.09 -14.81
C LYS A 391 23.46 -3.90 -15.75
N SER A 392 23.27 -4.08 -17.05
CA SER A 392 23.40 -3.02 -18.05
C SER A 392 22.23 -2.02 -18.04
N GLY A 393 21.18 -2.27 -17.26
CA GLY A 393 19.96 -1.45 -17.24
C GLY A 393 19.13 -1.54 -18.53
N THR A 394 19.44 -2.51 -19.39
CA THR A 394 18.71 -2.82 -20.62
C THR A 394 17.39 -3.54 -20.34
N GLU A 395 17.39 -4.37 -19.29
CA GLU A 395 16.21 -5.03 -18.74
C GLU A 395 15.86 -4.39 -17.39
N ALA A 396 14.58 -4.13 -17.16
CA ALA A 396 14.15 -3.68 -15.84
C ALA A 396 14.46 -4.77 -14.81
N LYS A 397 15.01 -4.42 -13.64
CA LYS A 397 15.04 -5.35 -12.50
C LYS A 397 13.58 -5.70 -12.21
N GLY A 398 13.13 -6.87 -12.66
CA GLY A 398 11.72 -7.15 -12.91
C GLY A 398 10.81 -6.93 -11.70
N GLU A 399 9.53 -6.69 -11.99
CA GLU A 399 8.45 -6.88 -11.02
C GLU A 399 8.52 -8.31 -10.47
N PHE A 400 8.76 -8.43 -9.16
CA PHE A 400 8.72 -9.71 -8.47
C PHE A 400 7.28 -10.23 -8.46
N HIS A 401 7.00 -11.25 -9.27
CA HIS A 401 5.76 -12.01 -9.18
C HIS A 401 5.93 -13.14 -8.17
N PHE A 402 5.38 -12.93 -6.97
CA PHE A 402 5.38 -13.92 -5.91
C PHE A 402 4.23 -14.91 -6.15
N SER A 403 4.54 -16.11 -6.65
CA SER A 403 3.59 -17.23 -6.74
C SER A 403 3.95 -18.31 -5.73
N GLY A 404 2.93 -18.97 -5.18
CA GLY A 404 3.08 -20.02 -4.16
C GLY A 404 2.47 -19.67 -2.80
N PRO A 405 2.66 -20.54 -1.79
CA PRO A 405 1.98 -20.56 -0.48
C PRO A 405 2.42 -19.42 0.46
N HIS A 406 2.77 -18.24 -0.08
CA HIS A 406 3.21 -17.02 0.62
C HIS A 406 2.38 -15.77 0.25
N ARG A 407 1.29 -15.95 -0.52
CA ARG A 407 0.41 -14.88 -1.02
C ARG A 407 -0.10 -13.91 0.06
N TYR A 408 -0.36 -14.39 1.27
CA TYR A 408 -0.95 -13.57 2.34
C TYR A 408 0.07 -12.62 2.97
N PHE A 409 1.35 -13.00 3.03
CA PHE A 409 2.43 -12.08 3.40
C PHE A 409 2.62 -11.00 2.32
N SER A 410 2.35 -11.32 1.05
CA SER A 410 2.33 -10.37 -0.07
C SER A 410 1.12 -9.43 -0.02
N GLU A 411 -0.06 -9.91 0.37
CA GLU A 411 -1.27 -9.08 0.55
C GLU A 411 -1.17 -8.15 1.76
N VAL A 412 -0.52 -8.58 2.86
CA VAL A 412 -0.18 -7.68 3.97
C VAL A 412 0.92 -6.70 3.58
N ALA A 413 1.90 -7.11 2.77
CA ALA A 413 2.91 -6.23 2.20
C ALA A 413 2.36 -5.28 1.11
N LEU A 414 1.17 -5.52 0.55
CA LEU A 414 0.50 -4.57 -0.34
C LEU A 414 -0.08 -3.36 0.41
N TYR A 415 -0.23 -3.45 1.73
CA TYR A 415 -0.57 -2.32 2.61
C TYR A 415 0.66 -1.55 3.12
N VAL A 416 1.86 -1.99 2.73
CA VAL A 416 3.14 -1.45 3.18
C VAL A 416 4.01 -1.26 1.93
N GLU A 417 4.00 -0.04 1.38
CA GLU A 417 4.65 0.25 0.10
C GLU A 417 6.15 -0.16 0.11
N ALA A 418 6.48 -1.23 -0.63
CA ALA A 418 7.80 -1.71 -1.09
C ALA A 418 8.45 -2.94 -0.40
N VAL A 419 8.44 -4.06 -1.14
CA VAL A 419 9.37 -5.22 -1.14
C VAL A 419 9.11 -6.35 -0.10
N MET A 420 8.98 -7.58 -0.62
CA MET A 420 8.94 -8.79 0.20
C MET A 420 10.27 -9.09 0.88
N HIS A 421 10.17 -9.57 2.11
CA HIS A 421 11.27 -9.97 2.98
C HIS A 421 11.89 -11.31 2.54
N ASP A 422 13.22 -11.39 2.52
CA ASP A 422 13.98 -12.58 2.11
C ASP A 422 14.76 -13.25 3.27
N CYS A 423 14.33 -13.07 4.54
CA CYS A 423 14.99 -13.80 5.62
C CYS A 423 14.50 -15.25 5.68
N ARG A 424 15.45 -16.16 5.48
CA ARG A 424 15.32 -17.57 5.84
C ARG A 424 15.31 -17.69 7.36
N LEU A 425 14.33 -18.39 7.93
CA LEU A 425 14.26 -18.70 9.35
C LEU A 425 14.41 -20.22 9.54
N SER A 426 15.39 -20.64 10.35
CA SER A 426 15.54 -22.01 10.82
C SER A 426 15.14 -22.10 12.30
N ALA A 427 14.29 -23.07 12.69
CA ALA A 427 13.64 -23.08 14.02
C ALA A 427 13.86 -24.36 14.85
N ARG A 428 13.73 -24.20 16.19
CA ARG A 428 13.72 -25.26 17.21
C ARG A 428 12.74 -25.02 18.41
N SER A 429 11.80 -24.04 18.39
CA SER A 429 10.78 -23.86 19.47
C SER A 429 9.55 -22.97 19.10
N PHE A 430 8.58 -22.84 20.04
CA PHE A 430 7.22 -22.21 20.00
C PHE A 430 7.06 -20.86 19.27
N CYS A 431 8.16 -20.18 18.92
CA CYS A 431 8.20 -19.03 18.01
C CYS A 431 7.74 -19.33 16.56
N GLU A 432 7.29 -20.54 16.27
CA GLU A 432 6.98 -21.02 14.91
C GLU A 432 5.83 -20.28 14.23
N VAL A 433 4.89 -19.64 14.96
CA VAL A 433 3.75 -18.90 14.38
C VAL A 433 4.17 -17.85 13.37
N PHE A 434 5.28 -17.15 13.61
CA PHE A 434 5.81 -16.10 12.73
C PHE A 434 6.65 -16.65 11.57
N VAL A 435 6.76 -17.96 11.46
CA VAL A 435 7.60 -18.70 10.51
C VAL A 435 6.80 -19.77 9.78
N LEU A 436 5.49 -19.84 10.02
CA LEU A 436 4.61 -20.78 9.34
C LEU A 436 4.48 -20.39 7.86
N ASP A 437 4.52 -21.39 6.99
CA ASP A 437 3.95 -21.24 5.65
C ASP A 437 2.50 -20.73 5.77
N SER A 438 1.98 -20.02 4.76
CA SER A 438 0.74 -19.28 4.95
C SER A 438 -0.44 -20.17 5.32
N ASP A 439 -0.45 -21.42 4.87
CA ASP A 439 -1.52 -22.37 5.18
C ASP A 439 -1.47 -22.79 6.64
N ARG A 440 -0.28 -23.07 7.18
CA ARG A 440 -0.09 -23.32 8.62
C ARG A 440 -0.33 -22.07 9.44
N MET A 441 0.06 -20.89 8.96
CA MET A 441 -0.18 -19.63 9.65
C MET A 441 -1.68 -19.38 9.76
N VAL A 442 -2.41 -19.43 8.64
CA VAL A 442 -3.87 -19.31 8.61
C VAL A 442 -4.52 -20.37 9.49
N HIS A 443 -4.05 -21.62 9.43
CA HIS A 443 -4.55 -22.68 10.30
C HIS A 443 -4.32 -22.37 11.79
N VAL A 444 -3.14 -21.89 12.18
CA VAL A 444 -2.83 -21.56 13.57
C VAL A 444 -3.57 -20.31 14.04
N LEU A 445 -3.64 -19.26 13.23
CA LEU A 445 -4.39 -18.03 13.54
C LEU A 445 -5.90 -18.30 13.62
N ALA A 446 -6.45 -19.14 12.72
CA ALA A 446 -7.86 -19.51 12.73
C ALA A 446 -8.25 -20.37 13.94
N ASN A 447 -7.31 -21.17 14.46
CA ASN A 447 -7.55 -22.09 15.58
C ASN A 447 -7.01 -21.60 16.92
N SER A 448 -6.33 -20.45 16.98
CA SER A 448 -5.78 -19.87 18.21
C SER A 448 -6.05 -18.35 18.25
N PRO A 449 -7.08 -17.91 18.98
CA PRO A 449 -7.36 -16.50 19.20
C PRO A 449 -6.18 -15.72 19.78
N VAL A 450 -5.35 -16.39 20.61
CA VAL A 450 -4.13 -15.82 21.19
C VAL A 450 -3.08 -15.54 20.11
N CYS A 451 -2.86 -16.49 19.19
CA CYS A 451 -1.94 -16.28 18.07
C CYS A 451 -2.45 -15.21 17.10
N ALA A 452 -3.77 -15.14 16.87
CA ALA A 452 -4.41 -14.11 16.06
C ALA A 452 -4.22 -12.71 16.66
N ALA A 453 -4.49 -12.54 17.96
CA ALA A 453 -4.29 -11.27 18.66
C ALA A 453 -2.83 -10.82 18.63
N MET A 454 -1.91 -11.75 18.89
CA MET A 454 -0.46 -11.51 18.81
C MET A 454 -0.03 -11.03 17.41
N PHE A 455 -0.50 -11.69 16.35
CA PHE A 455 -0.14 -11.33 14.97
C PHE A 455 -0.72 -9.97 14.56
N ILE A 456 -1.96 -9.66 14.96
CA ILE A 456 -2.60 -8.37 14.70
C ILE A 456 -1.83 -7.23 15.39
N GLU A 457 -1.41 -7.42 16.64
CA GLU A 457 -0.62 -6.42 17.37
C GLU A 457 0.71 -6.14 16.66
N TYR A 458 1.42 -7.19 16.24
CA TYR A 458 2.65 -7.06 15.43
C TYR A 458 2.39 -6.29 14.12
N ALA A 459 1.37 -6.69 13.36
CA ALA A 459 1.08 -6.10 12.05
C ALA A 459 0.74 -4.61 12.16
N ASN A 460 -0.11 -4.23 13.11
CA ASN A 460 -0.48 -2.84 13.34
C ASN A 460 0.73 -1.95 13.67
N GLU A 461 1.59 -2.43 14.56
CA GLU A 461 2.78 -1.68 15.00
C GLU A 461 3.84 -1.59 13.89
N PHE A 462 4.02 -2.66 13.11
CA PHE A 462 4.94 -2.66 11.97
C PHE A 462 4.52 -1.67 10.89
N VAL A 463 3.24 -1.69 10.50
CA VAL A 463 2.66 -0.76 9.51
C VAL A 463 2.82 0.69 9.97
N ALA A 464 2.52 0.98 11.24
CA ALA A 464 2.61 2.34 11.79
C ALA A 464 4.03 2.92 11.74
N LYS A 465 5.06 2.11 11.98
CA LYS A 465 6.46 2.55 11.95
C LYS A 465 7.05 2.60 10.54
N TYR A 466 6.48 1.85 9.61
CA TYR A 466 6.97 1.78 8.23
C TYR A 466 6.67 3.04 7.41
N SER A 467 5.53 3.70 7.64
CA SER A 467 5.06 4.89 6.89
C SER A 467 5.93 6.16 6.99
N ILE A 468 7.15 6.06 7.52
CA ILE A 468 8.08 7.17 7.79
C ILE A 468 9.32 7.13 6.85
N SER A 469 9.46 6.09 6.02
CA SER A 469 10.67 5.86 5.22
C SER A 469 10.70 6.67 3.91
N ALA A 470 11.87 7.24 3.58
CA ALA A 470 12.05 8.17 2.46
C ALA A 470 12.15 7.48 1.08
N PRO A 471 11.68 8.09 -0.03
CA PRO A 471 11.44 7.41 -1.30
C PRO A 471 12.68 6.96 -2.12
N ASN A 472 13.91 7.16 -1.66
CA ASN A 472 15.12 7.07 -2.50
C ASN A 472 16.26 6.17 -1.93
N CYS A 473 15.93 5.15 -1.14
CA CYS A 473 16.93 4.26 -0.51
C CYS A 473 17.33 3.07 -1.41
N HIS A 474 18.59 2.62 -1.32
CA HIS A 474 19.05 1.38 -1.95
C HIS A 474 18.37 0.15 -1.32
N PRO A 475 17.97 -0.90 -2.10
CA PRO A 475 17.21 -2.04 -1.58
C PRO A 475 17.85 -2.77 -0.38
N GLU A 476 19.18 -2.88 -0.37
CA GLU A 476 19.92 -3.51 0.73
C GLU A 476 19.80 -2.72 2.05
N ALA A 477 19.87 -1.38 1.98
CA ALA A 477 19.72 -0.53 3.15
C ALA A 477 18.27 -0.52 3.65
N LEU A 478 17.31 -0.62 2.72
CA LEU A 478 15.89 -0.79 3.01
C LEU A 478 15.65 -2.13 3.75
N LEU A 479 16.25 -3.22 3.27
CA LEU A 479 16.15 -4.55 3.88
C LEU A 479 16.74 -4.59 5.29
N GLN A 480 17.92 -4.00 5.50
CA GLN A 480 18.53 -3.89 6.83
C GLN A 480 17.66 -3.06 7.79
N GLN A 481 17.07 -1.97 7.30
CA GLN A 481 16.12 -1.18 8.06
C GLN A 481 14.86 -1.99 8.41
N HIS A 482 14.35 -2.82 7.50
CA HIS A 482 13.18 -3.68 7.72
C HIS A 482 13.47 -4.78 8.75
N ILE A 483 14.63 -5.42 8.69
CA ILE A 483 15.03 -6.44 9.66
C ILE A 483 15.14 -5.82 11.06
N LYS A 484 15.77 -4.63 11.15
CA LYS A 484 15.86 -3.88 12.41
C LYS A 484 14.47 -3.52 12.94
N LEU A 485 13.58 -3.04 12.07
CA LEU A 485 12.23 -2.63 12.43
C LEU A 485 11.37 -3.83 12.87
N ALA A 486 11.37 -4.92 12.11
CA ALA A 486 10.64 -6.14 12.43
C ALA A 486 11.10 -6.72 13.77
N SER A 487 12.41 -6.72 14.02
CA SER A 487 12.98 -7.14 15.31
C SER A 487 12.50 -6.27 16.47
N GLN A 488 12.51 -4.94 16.28
CA GLN A 488 12.01 -3.99 17.29
C GLN A 488 10.50 -4.16 17.55
N VAL A 489 9.70 -4.37 16.50
CA VAL A 489 8.25 -4.55 16.62
C VAL A 489 7.92 -5.88 17.30
N CYS A 490 8.65 -6.95 16.96
CA CYS A 490 8.50 -8.25 17.62
C CYS A 490 8.85 -8.16 19.11
N GLN A 491 9.96 -7.50 19.47
CA GLN A 491 10.33 -7.22 20.86
C GLN A 491 9.32 -6.31 21.59
N ASN A 492 8.52 -5.56 20.85
CA ASN A 492 7.47 -4.70 21.39
C ASN A 492 6.11 -5.37 21.53
N ASN A 493 5.95 -6.59 21.02
CA ASN A 493 4.70 -7.35 21.10
C ASN A 493 4.45 -7.84 22.52
N SER A 494 3.23 -7.66 23.03
CA SER A 494 2.84 -8.02 24.40
C SER A 494 3.15 -9.50 24.75
N TYR A 495 2.80 -10.43 23.86
CA TYR A 495 3.00 -11.88 24.06
C TYR A 495 4.47 -12.28 23.95
N TYR A 496 5.25 -11.63 23.06
CA TYR A 496 6.70 -11.89 22.97
C TYR A 496 7.40 -11.52 24.28
N ARG A 497 6.97 -10.44 24.93
CA ARG A 497 7.52 -10.01 26.23
C ARG A 497 7.16 -10.93 27.38
N GLU A 498 5.97 -11.51 27.38
CA GLU A 498 5.62 -12.53 28.39
C GLU A 498 6.54 -13.76 28.30
N LEU A 499 7.02 -14.09 27.10
CA LEU A 499 7.90 -15.24 26.85
C LEU A 499 9.40 -14.92 27.02
N TYR A 500 9.82 -13.71 26.66
CA TYR A 500 11.19 -13.23 26.71
C TYR A 500 11.26 -11.91 27.48
N VAL A 501 11.09 -12.03 28.80
CA VAL A 501 11.13 -10.89 29.71
C VAL A 501 12.54 -10.31 29.76
N ASP A 502 12.70 -9.11 29.20
CA ASP A 502 13.90 -8.30 29.42
C ASP A 502 13.80 -7.70 30.82
N GLU A 503 14.53 -8.28 31.78
CA GLU A 503 14.50 -7.86 33.18
C GLU A 503 14.83 -6.36 33.36
N SER A 504 15.58 -5.74 32.43
CA SER A 504 15.92 -4.30 32.49
C SER A 504 14.73 -3.37 32.15
N LYS A 505 13.67 -3.91 31.54
CA LYS A 505 12.46 -3.19 31.14
C LYS A 505 11.27 -3.49 32.04
N LEU A 506 11.46 -4.32 33.07
CA LEU A 506 10.44 -4.53 34.09
C LEU A 506 10.36 -3.31 35.01
N ILE A 507 9.17 -2.76 35.22
CA ILE A 507 8.95 -1.60 36.08
C ILE A 507 9.48 -1.83 37.50
N GLU A 508 9.35 -3.05 38.03
CA GLU A 508 9.87 -3.44 39.35
C GLU A 508 11.41 -3.39 39.42
N ASN A 509 12.09 -3.50 38.28
CA ASN A 509 13.54 -3.45 38.16
C ASN A 509 14.05 -2.10 37.62
N LEU A 510 13.15 -1.17 37.26
CA LEU A 510 13.53 0.17 36.80
C LEU A 510 14.02 0.98 37.99
N ASN A 511 15.34 0.93 38.22
CA ASN A 511 16.02 1.80 39.15
C ASN A 511 17.00 2.70 38.37
N LEU A 512 16.64 3.97 38.22
CA LEU A 512 17.53 5.02 37.69
C LEU A 512 18.25 5.78 38.79
N ALA A 513 17.82 5.66 40.04
CA ALA A 513 18.52 6.24 41.19
C ALA A 513 19.98 5.71 41.26
N GLY A 514 20.19 4.44 40.89
CA GLY A 514 21.52 3.81 40.84
C GLY A 514 22.47 4.34 39.76
N LEU A 515 22.00 5.13 38.78
CA LEU A 515 22.87 5.81 37.82
C LEU A 515 23.69 6.94 38.47
N ARG A 516 23.43 7.27 39.74
CA ARG A 516 24.20 8.23 40.53
C ARG A 516 24.41 7.70 41.94
N SER A 517 25.66 7.50 42.37
CA SER A 517 25.94 6.88 43.67
C SER A 517 26.02 7.84 44.86
N GLN A 518 25.83 9.17 44.72
CA GLN A 518 25.93 10.09 45.87
C GLN A 518 24.87 11.20 45.96
N VAL A 519 24.63 12.00 44.91
CA VAL A 519 23.83 13.25 45.03
C VAL A 519 22.30 13.04 45.15
N LEU A 520 21.72 12.06 44.44
CA LEU A 520 20.28 11.75 44.55
C LEU A 520 19.93 10.96 45.82
N LEU A 521 20.88 10.16 46.33
CA LEU A 521 20.73 9.39 47.57
C LEU A 521 20.59 10.29 48.81
N GLU A 522 21.26 11.44 48.85
CA GLU A 522 21.10 12.41 49.95
C GLU A 522 19.70 13.04 49.99
N CYS A 523 19.07 13.25 48.83
CA CYS A 523 17.68 13.71 48.73
C CYS A 523 16.66 12.61 49.09
N ALA A 524 16.92 11.35 48.72
CA ALA A 524 16.03 10.21 48.97
C ALA A 524 15.88 9.86 50.47
N VAL A 525 16.92 10.12 51.29
CA VAL A 525 16.92 9.82 52.73
C VAL A 525 15.91 10.68 53.52
N GLY A 526 15.45 11.81 52.97
CA GLY A 526 14.41 12.66 53.58
C GLY A 526 12.98 12.13 53.42
N HIS A 527 12.66 11.51 52.27
CA HIS A 527 11.28 11.12 51.91
C HIS A 527 10.84 9.76 52.47
N HIS A 528 11.78 8.87 52.81
CA HIS A 528 11.47 7.55 53.39
C HIS A 528 10.78 7.58 54.77
N ARG A 529 10.65 8.74 55.42
CA ARG A 529 9.97 8.86 56.73
C ARG A 529 8.46 9.16 56.66
N SER A 530 7.87 9.35 55.48
CA SER A 530 6.46 9.79 55.35
C SER A 530 5.46 8.71 54.89
N LEU A 531 5.91 7.63 54.25
CA LEU A 531 5.01 6.66 53.58
C LEU A 531 4.78 5.35 54.36
N SER A 532 4.61 5.41 55.68
CA SER A 532 4.24 4.24 56.50
C SER A 532 2.80 4.33 57.03
N SER A 533 1.78 4.35 56.16
CA SER A 533 0.41 4.00 56.58
C SER A 533 -0.54 3.73 55.42
N TYR A 534 -0.41 2.60 54.71
CA TYR A 534 -1.61 1.96 54.14
C TYR A 534 -1.49 0.44 54.29
N GLY A 535 -2.49 -0.12 54.96
CA GLY A 535 -2.47 -1.44 55.55
C GLY A 535 -2.47 -2.57 54.53
N SER A 536 -1.55 -3.50 54.75
CA SER A 536 -1.63 -4.88 54.26
C SER A 536 -2.87 -5.57 54.83
N ASN A 537 -3.83 -5.90 53.98
CA ASN A 537 -4.81 -6.99 54.17
C ASN A 537 -5.44 -7.25 52.80
N SER A 538 -5.01 -8.27 52.06
CA SER A 538 -5.60 -9.61 52.18
C SER A 538 -4.83 -10.64 51.34
N SER A 539 -4.96 -11.89 51.77
CA SER A 539 -4.12 -13.07 51.51
C SER A 539 -4.39 -13.79 50.17
N PRO A 540 -3.57 -14.81 49.83
CA PRO A 540 -3.42 -15.36 48.48
C PRO A 540 -4.24 -16.64 48.20
N GLN A 541 -4.37 -16.92 46.90
CA GLN A 541 -4.70 -18.19 46.21
C GLN A 541 -6.15 -18.51 45.78
N GLU A 542 -6.21 -18.90 44.49
CA GLU A 542 -7.22 -19.65 43.73
C GLU A 542 -8.42 -18.85 43.18
N VAL A 543 -8.73 -18.89 41.88
CA VAL A 543 -9.20 -20.09 41.14
C VAL A 543 -8.98 -19.97 39.60
N LEU A 544 -8.34 -21.02 39.02
CA LEU A 544 -8.35 -21.56 37.64
C LEU A 544 -7.84 -20.67 36.48
N VAL A 545 -6.75 -20.99 35.76
CA VAL A 545 -6.45 -22.27 35.07
C VAL A 545 -4.96 -22.61 35.17
N ASN A 546 -4.61 -23.67 35.92
CA ASN A 546 -3.26 -24.21 36.06
C ASN A 546 -3.15 -25.57 35.37
N GLY A 547 -2.37 -25.60 34.29
CA GLY A 547 -1.76 -26.80 33.71
C GLY A 547 -0.32 -26.55 33.21
N HIS A 548 -0.01 -25.30 32.84
CA HIS A 548 1.26 -24.93 32.21
C HIS A 548 2.38 -24.51 33.20
N ALA A 549 2.02 -23.98 34.38
CA ALA A 549 2.98 -23.35 35.30
C ALA A 549 3.93 -24.35 36.02
N SER A 550 3.49 -25.58 36.24
CA SER A 550 4.29 -26.60 36.94
C SER A 550 5.45 -27.14 36.08
N MET A 551 5.21 -27.30 34.77
CA MET A 551 6.23 -27.71 33.80
C MET A 551 7.27 -26.59 33.56
N MET A 552 6.81 -25.33 33.53
CA MET A 552 7.67 -24.15 33.32
C MET A 552 8.63 -23.89 34.49
N LYS A 553 8.20 -24.13 35.74
CA LYS A 553 9.08 -24.05 36.92
C LYS A 553 10.19 -25.11 36.92
N ALA A 554 9.94 -26.28 36.33
CA ALA A 554 10.94 -27.34 36.23
C ALA A 554 12.00 -27.04 35.16
N MET A 555 11.63 -26.40 34.04
CA MET A 555 12.59 -25.98 32.99
C MET A 555 13.46 -24.79 33.41
N HIS A 556 12.94 -23.87 34.25
CA HIS A 556 13.67 -22.68 34.73
C HIS A 556 14.90 -23.02 35.60
N LYS A 557 14.88 -24.15 36.33
CA LYS A 557 15.99 -24.59 37.18
C LYS A 557 17.20 -25.12 36.40
N VAL A 558 17.02 -25.51 35.13
CA VAL A 558 18.10 -26.09 34.31
C VAL A 558 18.89 -25.01 33.55
N VAL A 559 18.30 -23.84 33.31
CA VAL A 559 18.93 -22.74 32.56
C VAL A 559 19.72 -21.78 33.47
N GLN A 560 19.33 -21.63 34.74
CA GLN A 560 20.01 -20.74 35.70
C GLN A 560 21.46 -21.14 36.05
N LYS A 561 21.91 -22.36 35.74
CA LYS A 561 23.27 -22.81 36.11
C LYS A 561 24.38 -22.34 35.16
N LYS A 562 24.05 -21.57 34.10
CA LYS A 562 25.05 -21.07 33.12
C LYS A 562 25.18 -19.55 33.03
N SER A 563 24.41 -18.77 33.79
CA SER A 563 24.40 -17.30 33.69
C SER A 563 25.02 -16.57 34.89
N LEU A 564 25.57 -17.31 35.87
CA LEU A 564 26.07 -16.77 37.14
C LEU A 564 27.59 -16.55 37.18
N GLU A 565 28.31 -16.68 36.05
CA GLU A 565 29.78 -16.56 36.01
C GLU A 565 30.31 -15.29 35.31
N SER A 566 29.49 -14.25 35.09
CA SER A 566 29.95 -13.05 34.34
C SER A 566 29.54 -11.68 34.90
N LYS A 567 29.28 -11.56 36.21
CA LYS A 567 29.09 -10.26 36.88
C LYS A 567 30.07 -10.05 38.04
N GLU A 568 31.36 -9.92 37.71
CA GLU A 568 32.33 -9.20 38.52
C GLU A 568 33.21 -8.37 37.59
N MET A 569 32.82 -7.13 37.33
CA MET A 569 33.68 -6.03 36.87
C MET A 569 32.87 -4.73 36.86
N ALA A 570 32.52 -4.23 38.04
CA ALA A 570 32.13 -2.84 38.21
C ALA A 570 33.43 -2.02 38.37
N VAL A 571 33.80 -1.30 37.32
CA VAL A 571 34.91 -0.35 37.36
C VAL A 571 34.41 0.90 38.09
N GLU A 572 35.02 1.19 39.25
CA GLU A 572 34.97 2.50 39.89
C GLU A 572 35.44 3.57 38.89
N LYS A 573 34.52 4.45 38.45
CA LYS A 573 34.90 5.74 37.87
C LYS A 573 34.81 6.81 38.95
N VAL A 574 35.97 7.38 39.22
CA VAL A 574 36.23 8.46 40.17
C VAL A 574 35.74 9.80 39.59
N GLY A 575 34.88 10.51 40.32
CA GLY A 575 34.89 11.98 40.43
C GLY A 575 34.24 12.82 39.34
N GLU A 576 33.12 12.44 38.73
CA GLU A 576 32.27 13.39 37.98
C GLU A 576 31.33 14.14 38.94
N VAL A 577 31.44 15.47 38.97
CA VAL A 577 30.53 16.33 39.75
C VAL A 577 29.22 16.44 38.97
N HIS A 578 28.23 15.69 39.42
CA HIS A 578 26.88 15.71 38.84
C HIS A 578 26.06 16.89 39.36
N ILE A 579 25.32 17.57 38.48
CA ILE A 579 24.40 18.67 38.82
C ILE A 579 23.03 18.10 39.23
N SER A 580 22.40 18.65 40.26
CA SER A 580 21.03 18.29 40.66
C SER A 580 19.96 19.01 39.81
N PRO A 581 18.72 18.50 39.72
CA PRO A 581 17.61 19.21 39.08
C PRO A 581 17.39 20.65 39.58
N LYS A 582 17.61 20.90 40.88
CA LYS A 582 17.47 22.26 41.47
C LYS A 582 18.58 23.19 41.00
N GLU A 583 19.84 22.74 41.10
CA GLU A 583 20.99 23.52 40.63
C GLU A 583 20.90 23.80 39.13
N PHE A 584 20.41 22.85 38.33
CA PHE A 584 20.15 23.09 36.91
C PHE A 584 19.15 24.22 36.68
N VAL A 585 18.05 24.27 37.43
CA VAL A 585 17.05 25.35 37.33
C VAL A 585 17.63 26.70 37.75
N ASP A 586 18.51 26.72 38.74
CA ASP A 586 19.19 27.94 39.19
C ASP A 586 20.20 28.45 38.12
N GLU A 587 20.93 27.53 37.48
CA GLU A 587 21.94 27.86 36.46
C GLU A 587 21.34 28.13 35.07
N MET A 588 20.21 27.50 34.71
CA MET A 588 19.68 27.53 33.34
C MET A 588 19.21 28.92 32.91
N LEU A 589 19.07 29.89 33.81
CA LEU A 589 18.73 31.28 33.44
C LEU A 589 19.98 32.13 33.19
N SER A 590 21.19 31.62 33.48
CA SER A 590 22.44 32.35 33.23
C SER A 590 22.71 32.50 31.73
N PRO A 591 22.88 33.74 31.21
CA PRO A 591 23.14 33.98 29.80
C PRO A 591 24.52 33.48 29.33
N GLU A 592 25.42 33.12 30.25
CA GLU A 592 26.78 32.67 29.95
C GLU A 592 26.84 31.21 29.42
N VAL A 593 25.80 30.41 29.66
CA VAL A 593 25.77 28.99 29.27
C VAL A 593 25.17 28.85 27.87
N SER A 594 25.90 28.31 26.91
CA SER A 594 25.38 28.10 25.55
C SER A 594 24.32 26.98 25.49
N MET A 595 23.45 26.99 24.46
CA MET A 595 22.42 25.96 24.27
C MET A 595 22.98 24.53 24.16
N GLY A 596 24.18 24.34 23.60
CA GLY A 596 24.82 23.03 23.52
C GLY A 596 25.19 22.50 24.90
N MET A 597 25.80 23.35 25.74
CA MET A 597 26.16 22.99 27.12
C MET A 597 24.94 22.73 28.00
N LEU A 598 23.81 23.41 27.75
CA LEU A 598 22.57 23.17 28.47
C LEU A 598 21.99 21.78 28.20
N VAL A 599 22.17 21.22 27.00
CA VAL A 599 21.67 19.87 26.70
C VAL A 599 22.41 18.84 27.55
N ASP A 600 23.74 18.95 27.61
CA ASP A 600 24.55 18.01 28.40
C ASP A 600 24.25 18.15 29.90
N LYS A 601 24.15 19.40 30.39
CA LYS A 601 23.74 19.68 31.77
C LYS A 601 22.31 19.21 32.09
N LEU A 602 21.39 19.28 31.12
CA LEU A 602 20.00 18.82 31.28
C LEU A 602 19.96 17.30 31.45
N ARG A 603 20.66 16.57 30.59
CA ARG A 603 20.75 15.10 30.63
C ARG A 603 21.46 14.61 31.87
N ASP A 604 22.45 15.37 32.35
CA ASP A 604 23.05 15.13 33.65
C ASP A 604 21.98 15.37 34.75
N ALA A 605 21.40 16.56 34.85
CA ALA A 605 20.44 16.88 35.90
C ALA A 605 19.21 15.97 35.96
N PHE A 606 18.66 15.57 34.81
CA PHE A 606 17.47 14.73 34.68
C PHE A 606 17.83 13.38 34.03
N VAL A 607 18.21 12.41 34.86
CA VAL A 607 18.68 11.09 34.41
C VAL A 607 17.66 10.31 33.59
N GLU A 608 16.38 10.67 33.65
CA GLU A 608 15.34 10.11 32.78
C GLU A 608 15.59 10.40 31.30
N LEU A 609 16.41 11.42 30.99
CA LEU A 609 16.86 11.83 29.65
C LEU A 609 18.27 11.32 29.30
N ASP A 610 18.88 10.46 30.12
CA ASP A 610 20.17 9.85 29.77
C ASP A 610 20.07 9.07 28.45
N GLN A 611 21.07 9.24 27.58
CA GLN A 611 21.03 8.71 26.21
C GLN A 611 21.21 7.19 26.11
N ALA A 612 21.79 6.55 27.13
CA ALA A 612 22.06 5.11 27.12
C ALA A 612 21.12 4.37 28.07
N GLU A 613 20.94 4.90 29.27
CA GLU A 613 20.29 4.23 30.40
C GLU A 613 19.03 4.94 30.88
N GLY A 614 18.70 6.11 30.33
CA GLY A 614 17.50 6.87 30.68
C GLY A 614 16.22 6.17 30.29
N LEU A 615 15.07 6.68 30.77
CA LEU A 615 13.76 6.07 30.52
C LEU A 615 13.49 5.93 29.01
N HIS A 616 13.67 7.00 28.24
CA HIS A 616 13.39 6.96 26.80
C HIS A 616 14.34 6.03 26.04
N ALA A 617 15.62 5.99 26.42
CA ALA A 617 16.63 5.13 25.82
C ALA A 617 16.33 3.64 26.05
N ARG A 618 15.98 3.24 27.29
CA ARG A 618 15.63 1.86 27.64
C ARG A 618 14.44 1.33 26.84
N TYR A 619 13.48 2.18 26.51
CA TYR A 619 12.33 1.82 25.68
C TYR A 619 12.49 2.11 24.19
N SER A 620 13.69 2.54 23.75
CA SER A 620 14.02 2.86 22.35
C SER A 620 13.08 3.91 21.73
N ASP A 621 12.70 4.93 22.51
CA ASP A 621 11.84 6.04 22.07
C ASP A 621 12.62 7.35 21.91
N GLU A 622 13.57 7.35 20.97
CA GLU A 622 14.41 8.51 20.65
C GLU A 622 13.58 9.76 20.28
N LYS A 623 12.38 9.57 19.71
CA LYS A 623 11.51 10.69 19.29
C LYS A 623 10.83 11.38 20.46
N GLU A 624 10.33 10.65 21.45
CA GLU A 624 9.79 11.28 22.66
C GLU A 624 10.90 11.96 23.47
N GLN A 625 12.11 11.41 23.49
CA GLN A 625 13.27 12.08 24.09
C GLN A 625 13.58 13.41 23.38
N GLU A 626 13.67 13.42 22.05
CA GLU A 626 13.89 14.65 21.28
C GLU A 626 12.80 15.71 21.53
N ARG A 627 11.55 15.29 21.71
CA ARG A 627 10.42 16.18 22.03
C ARG A 627 10.54 16.77 23.43
N ALA A 628 10.92 15.96 24.41
CA ALA A 628 11.13 16.39 25.79
C ALA A 628 12.24 17.44 25.87
N GLU A 629 13.43 17.12 25.32
CA GLU A 629 14.56 18.04 25.26
C GLU A 629 14.20 19.34 24.51
N CYS A 630 13.54 19.23 23.36
CA CYS A 630 13.10 20.40 22.59
C CYS A 630 12.16 21.32 23.39
N GLY A 631 11.19 20.74 24.11
CA GLY A 631 10.25 21.49 24.93
C GLY A 631 10.92 22.23 26.08
N ILE A 632 11.85 21.56 26.77
CA ILE A 632 12.61 22.12 27.88
C ILE A 632 13.52 23.26 27.40
N LEU A 633 14.30 23.03 26.34
CA LEU A 633 15.19 24.03 25.76
C LEU A 633 14.41 25.23 25.21
N SER A 634 13.24 25.00 24.60
CA SER A 634 12.39 26.08 24.10
C SER A 634 11.82 26.94 25.24
N LEU A 635 11.47 26.33 26.38
CA LEU A 635 11.05 27.05 27.57
C LEU A 635 12.20 27.90 28.15
N ILE A 636 13.43 27.37 28.15
CA ILE A 636 14.62 28.11 28.57
C ILE A 636 14.89 29.30 27.64
N CYS A 637 14.81 29.12 26.31
CA CYS A 637 14.94 30.22 25.36
C CYS A 637 13.90 31.32 25.61
N LEU A 638 12.63 30.95 25.89
CA LEU A 638 11.58 31.90 26.26
C LEU A 638 11.94 32.64 27.55
N ALA A 639 12.43 31.95 28.59
CA ALA A 639 12.82 32.56 29.85
C ALA A 639 14.01 33.53 29.71
N ARG A 640 15.00 33.16 28.89
CA ARG A 640 16.20 33.97 28.58
C ARG A 640 15.97 35.10 27.59
N ASN A 641 14.78 35.18 26.98
CA ASN A 641 14.49 36.07 25.86
C ASN A 641 15.41 35.84 24.63
N ASP A 642 15.82 34.59 24.40
CA ASP A 642 16.69 34.19 23.29
C ASP A 642 15.85 33.77 22.07
N TYR A 643 15.36 34.77 21.34
CA TYR A 643 14.59 34.56 20.13
C TYR A 643 15.39 33.85 19.03
N GLU A 644 16.68 34.15 18.91
CA GLU A 644 17.50 33.62 17.82
C GLU A 644 17.71 32.11 18.00
N ALA A 645 18.05 31.65 19.22
CA ALA A 645 18.11 30.22 19.51
C ALA A 645 16.75 29.53 19.35
N PHE A 646 15.66 30.16 19.81
CA PHE A 646 14.32 29.60 19.72
C PHE A 646 13.88 29.37 18.26
N THR A 647 14.18 30.31 17.36
CA THR A 647 13.70 30.31 15.98
C THR A 647 14.72 29.78 14.97
N LYS A 648 15.97 29.52 15.39
CA LYS A 648 17.04 28.97 14.54
C LYS A 648 16.60 27.79 13.66
N PRO A 649 15.84 26.79 14.13
CA PRO A 649 15.48 25.65 13.29
C PRO A 649 14.30 25.92 12.34
N GLN A 650 13.71 27.12 12.36
CA GLN A 650 12.52 27.46 11.55
C GLN A 650 12.91 27.98 10.17
N PRO A 651 12.20 27.58 9.10
CA PRO A 651 12.36 28.18 7.77
C PRO A 651 12.10 29.68 7.82
N GLU A 652 12.88 30.46 7.08
CA GLU A 652 12.81 31.94 7.09
C GLU A 652 11.39 32.48 6.83
N LYS A 653 10.69 31.90 5.84
CA LYS A 653 9.31 32.29 5.49
C LYS A 653 8.25 31.91 6.53
N ALA A 654 8.54 30.94 7.39
CA ALA A 654 7.62 30.46 8.42
C ALA A 654 8.04 30.91 9.83
N ARG A 655 9.14 31.67 9.93
CA ARG A 655 9.74 32.06 11.21
C ARG A 655 8.76 32.84 12.06
N LEU A 656 8.70 32.53 13.35
CA LEU A 656 7.86 33.20 14.34
C LEU A 656 8.09 34.72 14.29
N ALA A 657 7.02 35.51 14.16
CA ALA A 657 7.16 36.96 14.11
C ALA A 657 7.60 37.52 15.47
N LYS A 658 8.40 38.59 15.48
CA LYS A 658 8.85 39.26 16.73
C LYS A 658 7.67 39.71 17.61
N ALA A 659 6.56 40.14 17.01
CA ALA A 659 5.34 40.49 17.75
C ALA A 659 4.70 39.26 18.44
N GLN A 660 4.71 38.10 17.78
CA GLN A 660 4.21 36.85 18.36
C GLN A 660 5.14 36.34 19.47
N TRP A 661 6.46 36.52 19.30
CA TRP A 661 7.44 36.25 20.37
C TRP A 661 7.16 37.06 21.63
N GLU A 662 6.92 38.36 21.48
CA GLU A 662 6.58 39.23 22.61
C GLU A 662 5.28 38.79 23.30
N GLN A 663 4.28 38.32 22.54
CA GLN A 663 3.06 37.76 23.11
C GLN A 663 3.32 36.46 23.90
N LEU A 664 4.20 35.57 23.43
CA LEU A 664 4.61 34.38 24.19
C LEU A 664 5.35 34.78 25.49
N ARG A 665 6.19 35.82 25.44
CA ARG A 665 6.89 36.37 26.60
C ARG A 665 5.93 36.99 27.62
N GLN A 666 4.89 37.68 27.17
CA GLN A 666 3.84 38.22 28.04
C GLN A 666 3.05 37.10 28.72
N LEU A 667 2.71 36.03 27.99
CA LEU A 667 2.08 34.85 28.58
C LEU A 667 2.99 34.19 29.61
N LEU A 668 4.28 34.01 29.30
CA LEU A 668 5.26 33.49 30.26
C LEU A 668 5.30 34.34 31.53
N ALA A 669 5.41 35.67 31.40
CA ALA A 669 5.41 36.58 32.54
C ALA A 669 4.12 36.46 33.38
N TRP A 670 2.95 36.35 32.72
CA TRP A 670 1.66 36.16 33.40
C TRP A 670 1.61 34.88 34.25
N THR A 671 2.28 33.81 33.80
CA THR A 671 2.36 32.55 34.59
C THR A 671 3.11 32.70 35.91
N CYS A 672 3.86 33.79 36.10
CA CYS A 672 4.70 34.04 37.28
C CYS A 672 5.62 32.83 37.57
N PRO A 673 6.54 32.48 36.65
CA PRO A 673 7.41 31.33 36.79
C PRO A 673 8.40 31.58 37.94
N ASP A 674 8.37 30.70 38.93
CA ASP A 674 9.36 30.60 40.00
C ASP A 674 10.16 29.29 39.82
N ASN A 675 11.24 29.11 40.58
CA ASN A 675 12.11 27.94 40.42
C ASN A 675 11.36 26.62 40.68
N GLU A 676 10.36 26.61 41.57
CA GLU A 676 9.54 25.41 41.81
C GLU A 676 8.64 25.06 40.62
N LYS A 677 7.94 26.05 40.03
CA LYS A 677 7.12 25.84 38.83
C LYS A 677 7.98 25.44 37.63
N LEU A 678 9.16 26.04 37.48
CA LEU A 678 10.09 25.68 36.41
C LEU A 678 10.61 24.25 36.58
N LEU A 679 11.02 23.88 37.78
CA LEU A 679 11.43 22.51 38.12
C LEU A 679 10.32 21.50 37.81
N ALA A 680 9.10 21.77 38.27
CA ALA A 680 7.93 20.92 38.03
C ALA A 680 7.60 20.79 36.53
N ALA A 681 7.66 21.89 35.78
CA ALA A 681 7.40 21.89 34.34
C ALA A 681 8.46 21.10 33.57
N ILE A 682 9.74 21.28 33.90
CA ILE A 682 10.86 20.56 33.27
C ILE A 682 10.80 19.08 33.58
N PHE A 683 10.56 18.71 34.86
CA PHE A 683 10.35 17.32 35.26
C PHE A 683 9.24 16.67 34.45
N LEU A 684 8.07 17.31 34.37
CA LEU A 684 6.95 16.78 33.58
C LEU A 684 7.27 16.66 32.10
N LEU A 685 7.96 17.64 31.49
CA LEU A 685 8.38 17.54 30.10
C LEU A 685 9.35 16.37 29.88
N ALA A 686 10.24 16.11 30.84
CA ALA A 686 11.20 15.01 30.79
C ALA A 686 10.53 13.64 30.87
N VAL A 687 9.55 13.45 31.75
CA VAL A 687 9.00 12.11 32.04
C VAL A 687 7.70 11.79 31.29
N ARG A 688 6.91 12.80 30.88
CA ARG A 688 5.55 12.56 30.37
C ARG A 688 5.49 11.63 29.14
N GLY A 689 6.48 11.72 28.26
CA GLY A 689 6.55 10.87 27.05
C GLY A 689 6.47 9.38 27.38
N ILE A 690 7.02 8.96 28.52
CA ILE A 690 7.04 7.57 28.95
C ILE A 690 5.65 6.99 29.20
N GLY A 691 4.69 7.85 29.55
CA GLY A 691 3.29 7.45 29.73
C GLY A 691 2.70 6.84 28.46
N LYS A 692 3.21 7.19 27.27
CA LYS A 692 2.74 6.64 25.98
C LYS A 692 3.39 5.31 25.62
N CYS A 693 4.37 4.87 26.39
CA CYS A 693 5.11 3.64 26.12
C CYS A 693 4.22 2.44 26.44
N ARG A 694 3.57 1.88 25.41
CA ARG A 694 2.79 0.62 25.49
C ARG A 694 3.48 -0.49 26.30
N PRO A 695 4.79 -0.79 26.07
CA PRO A 695 5.55 -1.73 26.90
C PRO A 695 5.43 -1.53 28.41
N LEU A 696 5.47 -0.28 28.84
CA LEU A 696 5.43 0.10 30.24
C LEU A 696 3.99 0.10 30.75
N GLN A 697 3.06 0.66 29.96
CA GLN A 697 1.61 0.67 30.29
C GLN A 697 1.08 -0.74 30.56
N GLN A 698 1.47 -1.74 29.76
CA GLN A 698 1.02 -3.12 29.91
C GLN A 698 1.44 -3.76 31.24
N GLN A 699 2.47 -3.23 31.91
CA GLN A 699 2.93 -3.69 33.22
C GLN A 699 2.16 -3.03 34.38
N LEU A 700 1.38 -1.99 34.09
CA LEU A 700 0.57 -1.28 35.09
C LEU A 700 -0.82 -1.91 35.23
N PRO A 701 -1.48 -1.74 36.39
CA PRO A 701 -2.88 -2.13 36.54
C PRO A 701 -3.75 -1.49 35.45
N SER A 702 -4.73 -2.22 34.94
CA SER A 702 -5.55 -1.83 33.76
C SER A 702 -6.18 -0.42 33.87
N GLN A 703 -6.55 -0.01 35.08
CA GLN A 703 -7.11 1.31 35.38
C GLN A 703 -6.12 2.48 35.28
N PHE A 704 -4.81 2.22 35.19
CA PHE A 704 -3.74 3.23 35.12
C PHE A 704 -2.96 3.19 33.80
N GLN A 705 -3.47 2.51 32.77
CA GLN A 705 -2.76 2.35 31.49
C GLN A 705 -2.89 3.55 30.55
N ARG A 706 -3.72 4.56 30.88
CA ARG A 706 -3.76 5.81 30.10
C ARG A 706 -2.49 6.63 30.35
N PRO A 707 -1.97 7.39 29.36
CA PRO A 707 -0.65 8.02 29.48
C PRO A 707 -0.41 8.86 30.74
N ASP A 708 -1.32 9.78 31.06
CA ASP A 708 -1.12 10.68 32.20
C ASP A 708 -1.35 9.94 33.54
N GLN A 709 -2.22 8.92 33.57
CA GLN A 709 -2.42 8.03 34.72
C GLN A 709 -1.22 7.13 34.98
N ALA A 710 -0.60 6.64 33.90
CA ALA A 710 0.59 5.80 33.97
C ALA A 710 1.75 6.55 34.62
N VAL A 711 2.01 7.78 34.16
CA VAL A 711 3.05 8.64 34.74
C VAL A 711 2.76 8.93 36.20
N ARG A 712 1.51 9.25 36.55
CA ARG A 712 1.11 9.49 37.95
C ARG A 712 1.36 8.26 38.82
N TYR A 713 0.96 7.08 38.35
CA TYR A 713 1.13 5.83 39.07
C TYR A 713 2.61 5.47 39.25
N ILE A 714 3.45 5.71 38.23
CA ILE A 714 4.89 5.51 38.30
C ILE A 714 5.52 6.42 39.36
N ILE A 715 5.18 7.72 39.37
CA ILE A 715 5.70 8.67 40.36
C ILE A 715 5.35 8.21 41.79
N ASP A 716 4.13 7.71 42.01
CA ASP A 716 3.65 7.35 43.34
C ASP A 716 4.18 5.99 43.85
N ASN A 717 4.39 5.01 42.95
CA ASN A 717 4.68 3.62 43.33
C ASN A 717 6.11 3.17 42.98
N TYR A 718 6.76 3.84 42.02
CA TYR A 718 8.10 3.52 41.53
C TYR A 718 8.96 4.79 41.40
N PRO A 719 9.15 5.55 42.49
CA PRO A 719 9.88 6.83 42.43
C PRO A 719 11.33 6.67 41.97
N ASP A 720 11.96 5.51 42.19
CA ASP A 720 13.30 5.18 41.69
C ASP A 720 13.37 5.05 40.16
N ALA A 721 12.24 4.87 39.48
CA ALA A 721 12.17 4.92 38.02
C ALA A 721 12.18 6.36 37.49
N VAL A 722 11.85 7.36 38.32
CA VAL A 722 11.80 8.79 38.00
C VAL A 722 12.46 9.63 39.12
N PRO A 723 13.74 9.40 39.42
CA PRO A 723 14.38 9.91 40.64
C PRO A 723 14.56 11.44 40.65
N SER A 724 14.40 12.13 39.52
CA SER A 724 14.33 13.60 39.51
C SER A 724 13.16 14.13 40.35
N SER A 725 12.14 13.30 40.60
CA SER A 725 11.03 13.61 41.50
C SER A 725 11.45 13.87 42.96
N TYR A 726 12.59 13.35 43.41
CA TYR A 726 13.14 13.59 44.75
C TYR A 726 13.55 15.05 44.98
N SER A 727 13.78 15.80 43.91
CA SER A 727 14.11 17.22 44.00
C SER A 727 12.87 18.12 44.19
N MET A 728 11.66 17.57 44.11
CA MET A 728 10.42 18.35 44.20
C MET A 728 10.01 18.60 45.66
N THR A 729 9.54 19.82 45.95
CA THR A 729 8.80 20.17 47.18
C THR A 729 7.35 19.73 47.08
N ASP A 730 6.64 19.62 48.22
CA ASP A 730 5.21 19.26 48.26
C ASP A 730 4.35 20.12 47.31
N ARG A 731 4.65 21.42 47.20
CA ARG A 731 3.99 22.33 46.28
C ARG A 731 4.20 21.92 44.82
N SER A 732 5.45 21.68 44.42
CA SER A 732 5.75 21.23 43.06
C SER A 732 5.19 19.84 42.75
N GLN A 733 5.20 18.91 43.72
CA GLN A 733 4.59 17.59 43.57
C GLN A 733 3.07 17.70 43.36
N GLN A 734 2.38 18.55 44.12
CA GLN A 734 0.95 18.79 43.95
C GLN A 734 0.63 19.41 42.59
N LEU A 735 1.41 20.39 42.13
CA LEU A 735 1.24 20.98 40.79
C LEU A 735 1.37 19.92 39.68
N VAL A 736 2.33 19.01 39.81
CA VAL A 736 2.51 17.89 38.88
C VAL A 736 1.32 16.93 38.91
N ALA A 737 0.87 16.55 40.11
CA ALA A 737 -0.28 15.67 40.28
C ALA A 737 -1.57 16.27 39.70
N ASP A 738 -1.86 17.53 40.03
CA ASP A 738 -3.02 18.26 39.52
C ASP A 738 -3.02 18.32 38.00
N LEU A 739 -1.86 18.56 37.38
CA LEU A 739 -1.76 18.66 35.93
C LEU A 739 -1.96 17.30 35.23
N LEU A 740 -1.41 16.21 35.79
CA LEU A 740 -1.63 14.84 35.29
C LEU A 740 -3.10 14.40 35.45
N GLU A 741 -3.79 14.86 36.48
CA GLU A 741 -5.22 14.64 36.66
C GLU A 741 -6.05 15.47 35.68
N LEU A 742 -5.72 16.76 35.51
CA LEU A 742 -6.41 17.68 34.60
C LEU A 742 -6.42 17.16 33.16
N GLN A 743 -5.28 16.65 32.68
CA GLN A 743 -5.11 16.20 31.29
C GLN A 743 -5.96 14.98 30.93
N GLN A 744 -6.54 14.29 31.92
CA GLN A 744 -7.51 13.20 31.70
C GLN A 744 -8.88 13.72 31.26
N ASN A 745 -9.22 14.96 31.62
CA ASN A 745 -10.54 15.56 31.39
C ASN A 745 -10.50 16.69 30.34
N PHE A 746 -9.39 17.42 30.24
CA PHE A 746 -9.23 18.53 29.32
C PHE A 746 -7.88 18.52 28.60
N ILE A 747 -7.92 18.39 27.27
CA ILE A 747 -6.72 18.45 26.41
C ILE A 747 -6.74 19.76 25.60
N PHE A 748 -5.73 20.62 25.80
CA PHE A 748 -5.65 21.92 25.11
C PHE A 748 -5.59 21.79 23.58
N ALA A 749 -4.87 20.80 23.05
CA ALA A 749 -4.79 20.58 21.62
C ALA A 749 -6.15 20.25 20.98
N GLN A 750 -7.02 19.53 21.69
CA GLN A 750 -8.40 19.25 21.25
C GLN A 750 -9.25 20.53 21.23
N MET A 751 -9.04 21.47 22.17
CA MET A 751 -9.66 22.80 22.11
C MET A 751 -9.19 23.58 20.89
N LEU A 752 -7.89 23.62 20.61
CA LEU A 752 -7.36 24.33 19.44
C LEU A 752 -7.92 23.80 18.12
N GLN A 753 -8.20 22.49 18.08
CA GLN A 753 -8.76 21.81 16.92
C GLN A 753 -10.28 21.85 16.86
N GLY A 754 -10.98 22.43 17.86
CA GLY A 754 -12.44 22.45 17.91
C GLY A 754 -13.07 21.07 18.13
N GLU A 755 -12.29 20.10 18.60
CA GLU A 755 -12.76 18.76 19.01
C GLU A 755 -13.51 18.84 20.34
N ASN A 756 -12.92 19.55 21.32
CA ASN A 756 -13.61 19.89 22.58
C ASN A 756 -14.91 20.66 22.32
N VAL A 757 -15.83 20.55 23.28
CA VAL A 757 -17.07 21.34 23.35
C VAL A 757 -17.04 22.26 24.57
N PRO A 758 -17.96 23.24 24.69
CA PRO A 758 -18.11 24.07 25.89
C PRO A 758 -18.03 23.31 27.22
N ALA A 759 -18.61 22.12 27.32
CA ALA A 759 -18.55 21.29 28.52
C ALA A 759 -17.12 20.93 28.96
N ASN A 760 -16.18 20.76 28.03
CA ASN A 760 -14.78 20.50 28.39
C ASN A 760 -14.12 21.74 29.04
N LEU A 761 -14.49 22.96 28.61
CA LEU A 761 -14.04 24.18 29.30
C LEU A 761 -14.71 24.34 30.66
N LEU A 762 -15.96 23.90 30.81
CA LEU A 762 -16.63 23.85 32.12
C LEU A 762 -15.89 22.87 33.05
N GLN A 763 -15.55 21.67 32.56
CA GLN A 763 -14.75 20.70 33.33
C GLN A 763 -13.39 21.26 33.74
N LEU A 764 -12.70 21.98 32.84
CA LEU A 764 -11.48 22.70 33.18
C LEU A 764 -11.73 23.74 34.28
N LYS A 765 -12.80 24.54 34.16
CA LYS A 765 -13.16 25.57 35.14
C LYS A 765 -13.45 24.96 36.51
N ASP A 766 -14.27 23.92 36.56
CA ASP A 766 -14.66 23.22 37.79
C ASP A 766 -13.44 22.57 38.44
N PHE A 767 -12.59 21.89 37.67
CA PHE A 767 -11.34 21.32 38.16
C PHE A 767 -10.45 22.37 38.81
N MET A 768 -10.28 23.53 38.18
CA MET A 768 -9.48 24.61 38.75
C MET A 768 -10.09 25.16 40.03
N ASN A 769 -11.42 25.32 40.11
CA ASN A 769 -12.12 25.78 41.31
C ASN A 769 -12.02 24.80 42.49
N GLU A 770 -11.93 23.49 42.21
CA GLU A 770 -11.75 22.43 43.21
C GLU A 770 -10.30 22.27 43.70
N ARG A 771 -9.34 22.96 43.05
CA ARG A 771 -7.90 22.92 43.35
C ARG A 771 -7.42 24.34 43.70
N SER A 772 -6.15 24.64 43.45
CA SER A 772 -5.55 25.97 43.73
C SER A 772 -5.92 27.07 42.72
N GLY A 773 -7.01 26.89 41.95
CA GLY A 773 -7.60 27.93 41.08
C GLY A 773 -6.61 28.51 40.07
N MET A 774 -6.32 29.80 40.23
CA MET A 774 -5.45 30.56 39.33
C MET A 774 -4.00 30.05 39.34
N GLU A 775 -3.52 29.49 40.44
CA GLU A 775 -2.15 28.97 40.52
C GLU A 775 -1.96 27.75 39.60
N THR A 776 -2.86 26.77 39.69
CA THR A 776 -2.86 25.58 38.84
C THR A 776 -3.03 25.95 37.37
N LEU A 777 -3.87 26.95 37.06
CA LEU A 777 -4.04 27.46 35.69
C LEU A 777 -2.74 28.09 35.14
N LYS A 778 -2.06 28.91 35.95
CA LYS A 778 -0.78 29.53 35.56
C LYS A 778 0.29 28.47 35.33
N PHE A 779 0.36 27.45 36.19
CA PHE A 779 1.28 26.33 36.02
C PHE A 779 0.96 25.53 34.74
N TYR A 780 -0.32 25.28 34.46
CA TYR A 780 -0.73 24.59 33.23
C TYR A 780 -0.29 25.36 31.98
N VAL A 781 -0.49 26.69 31.94
CA VAL A 781 -0.04 27.53 30.83
C VAL A 781 1.49 27.52 30.70
N LEU A 782 2.22 27.56 31.81
CA LEU A 782 3.70 27.47 31.81
C LEU A 782 4.16 26.16 31.16
N TYR A 783 3.57 25.04 31.58
CA TYR A 783 3.82 23.74 31.00
C TYR A 783 3.50 23.71 29.49
N LEU A 784 2.36 24.25 29.08
CA LEU A 784 1.95 24.30 27.67
C LEU A 784 2.93 25.08 26.79
N LEU A 785 3.54 26.16 27.29
CA LEU A 785 4.54 26.93 26.54
C LEU A 785 5.76 26.07 26.15
N GLY A 786 6.25 25.24 27.07
CA GLY A 786 7.31 24.26 26.78
C GLY A 786 6.81 23.11 25.90
N PHE A 787 5.70 22.48 26.30
CA PHE A 787 5.16 21.29 25.63
C PHE A 787 4.85 21.53 24.15
N LEU A 788 4.12 22.61 23.83
CA LEU A 788 3.73 22.92 22.45
C LEU A 788 4.95 23.27 21.59
N SER A 789 5.93 23.98 22.16
CA SER A 789 7.18 24.31 21.46
C SER A 789 8.00 23.05 21.13
N GLY A 790 7.88 22.01 21.96
CA GLY A 790 8.59 20.73 21.82
C GLY A 790 7.98 19.71 20.84
N LEU A 791 6.74 19.91 20.35
CA LEU A 791 5.99 18.87 19.61
C LEU A 791 6.71 18.29 18.38
N ALA A 792 7.57 19.08 17.74
CA ALA A 792 8.30 18.71 16.53
C ALA A 792 9.78 18.30 16.77
N GLY A 793 10.23 18.26 18.03
CA GLY A 793 11.60 17.88 18.42
C GLY A 793 12.70 18.82 17.91
N GLY A 794 13.94 18.54 18.34
CA GLY A 794 15.15 19.27 17.94
C GLY A 794 15.60 20.40 18.88
N VAL A 795 16.64 21.15 18.48
CA VAL A 795 17.20 22.26 19.27
C VAL A 795 16.55 23.58 18.86
N GLY A 796 15.82 24.20 19.79
CA GLY A 796 14.88 25.29 19.49
C GLY A 796 13.54 24.75 18.98
N SER A 797 12.56 25.64 18.79
CA SER A 797 11.20 25.21 18.45
C SER A 797 10.97 25.14 16.95
N ARG A 798 10.86 23.92 16.41
CA ARG A 798 10.39 23.69 15.03
C ARG A 798 8.87 23.86 14.88
N PHE A 799 8.11 23.65 15.95
CA PHE A 799 6.65 23.67 15.91
C PHE A 799 6.07 25.08 15.98
N MET A 800 6.57 25.93 16.90
CA MET A 800 6.05 27.28 17.16
C MET A 800 6.48 28.30 16.09
N THR A 801 6.07 28.04 14.86
CA THR A 801 6.22 28.91 13.68
C THR A 801 5.19 30.05 13.70
N SER A 802 5.32 31.02 12.80
CA SER A 802 4.36 32.13 12.73
C SER A 802 2.93 31.65 12.46
N SER A 803 2.75 30.60 11.68
CA SER A 803 1.44 30.00 11.38
C SER A 803 0.83 29.32 12.63
N ASN A 804 1.58 28.44 13.29
CA ASN A 804 1.08 27.71 14.47
C ASN A 804 0.88 28.62 15.69
N ALA A 805 1.70 29.68 15.81
CA ALA A 805 1.61 30.61 16.91
C ALA A 805 0.27 31.37 16.96
N LYS A 806 -0.37 31.67 15.81
CA LYS A 806 -1.63 32.44 15.81
C LYS A 806 -2.74 31.74 16.61
N SER A 807 -3.05 30.50 16.24
CA SER A 807 -4.06 29.69 16.92
C SER A 807 -3.66 29.36 18.36
N THR A 808 -2.38 29.11 18.61
CA THR A 808 -1.86 28.81 19.96
C THR A 808 -2.00 30.00 20.89
N LEU A 809 -1.56 31.19 20.47
CA LEU A 809 -1.64 32.43 21.25
C LEU A 809 -3.09 32.79 21.55
N LEU A 810 -3.98 32.65 20.56
CA LEU A 810 -5.41 32.87 20.78
C LEU A 810 -6.00 31.88 21.80
N GLY A 811 -5.64 30.59 21.72
CA GLY A 811 -6.09 29.58 22.67
C GLY A 811 -5.56 29.83 24.09
N LEU A 812 -4.28 30.13 24.24
CA LEU A 812 -3.68 30.44 25.55
C LEU A 812 -4.28 31.70 26.17
N SER A 813 -4.52 32.75 25.36
CA SER A 813 -5.21 33.96 25.80
C SER A 813 -6.65 33.66 26.23
N THR A 814 -7.32 32.72 25.57
CA THR A 814 -8.67 32.27 25.96
C THR A 814 -8.64 31.58 27.33
N LEU A 815 -7.62 30.75 27.60
CA LEU A 815 -7.47 30.08 28.90
C LEU A 815 -7.28 31.06 30.07
N GLN A 816 -6.64 32.22 29.86
CA GLN A 816 -6.46 33.23 30.92
C GLN A 816 -7.80 33.69 31.54
N HIS A 817 -8.89 33.56 30.80
CA HIS A 817 -10.23 34.00 31.21
C HIS A 817 -11.16 32.86 31.64
N VAL A 818 -10.68 31.62 31.72
CA VAL A 818 -11.53 30.44 31.99
C VAL A 818 -12.24 30.49 33.34
N LEU A 819 -11.57 31.04 34.36
CA LEU A 819 -12.15 31.19 35.71
C LEU A 819 -13.20 32.31 35.77
N GLU A 820 -13.03 33.36 34.98
CA GLU A 820 -13.82 34.59 35.05
C GLU A 820 -15.08 34.56 34.17
N LYS A 821 -15.02 33.87 33.02
CA LYS A 821 -16.07 33.91 31.99
C LYS A 821 -16.94 32.66 32.01
N ASP A 822 -18.11 32.79 31.38
CA ASP A 822 -18.97 31.64 31.07
C ASP A 822 -18.28 30.72 30.04
N PRO A 823 -18.18 29.40 30.29
CA PRO A 823 -17.48 28.48 29.39
C PRO A 823 -18.04 28.42 27.97
N THR A 824 -19.37 28.53 27.81
CA THR A 824 -20.03 28.51 26.49
C THR A 824 -19.71 29.77 25.70
N ALA A 825 -19.86 30.94 26.32
CA ALA A 825 -19.50 32.21 25.70
C ALA A 825 -18.00 32.26 25.36
N LEU A 826 -17.14 31.76 26.25
CA LEU A 826 -15.69 31.75 26.05
C LEU A 826 -15.29 30.83 24.88
N TYR A 827 -15.85 29.62 24.80
CA TYR A 827 -15.61 28.70 23.69
C TYR A 827 -15.99 29.30 22.34
N TRP A 828 -17.21 29.86 22.23
CA TRP A 828 -17.67 30.42 20.96
C TRP A 828 -16.97 31.73 20.60
N THR A 829 -16.50 32.49 21.59
CA THR A 829 -15.60 33.64 21.35
C THR A 829 -14.28 33.19 20.74
N TYR A 830 -13.72 32.06 21.18
CA TYR A 830 -12.53 31.47 20.57
C TYR A 830 -12.79 31.10 19.10
N ILE A 831 -13.86 30.35 18.81
CA ILE A 831 -14.21 29.96 17.42
C ILE A 831 -14.48 31.19 16.54
N PHE A 832 -15.17 32.20 17.07
CA PHE A 832 -15.40 33.46 16.36
C PHE A 832 -14.09 34.15 15.99
N ASN A 833 -13.16 34.27 16.95
CA ASN A 833 -11.87 34.91 16.72
C ASN A 833 -10.98 34.10 15.76
N ARG A 834 -11.07 32.77 15.78
CA ARG A 834 -10.46 31.90 14.75
C ARG A 834 -11.02 32.22 13.37
N GLY A 835 -12.32 32.45 13.24
CA GLY A 835 -12.93 32.93 11.99
C GLY A 835 -12.35 34.26 11.52
N VAL A 836 -12.30 35.26 12.40
CA VAL A 836 -11.72 36.58 12.09
C VAL A 836 -10.26 36.45 11.61
N GLU A 837 -9.46 35.63 12.28
CA GLU A 837 -8.07 35.35 11.88
C GLU A 837 -7.97 34.69 10.50
N LEU A 838 -8.93 33.81 10.18
CA LEU A 838 -9.09 33.18 8.86
C LEU A 838 -9.77 34.08 7.83
N GLN A 839 -10.02 35.35 8.16
CA GLN A 839 -10.72 36.34 7.31
C GLN A 839 -12.15 35.94 6.95
N LYS A 840 -12.83 35.22 7.86
CA LYS A 840 -14.22 34.77 7.73
C LYS A 840 -15.00 35.15 9.00
N ARG A 841 -15.82 36.20 8.90
CA ARG A 841 -16.65 36.63 10.03
C ARG A 841 -17.99 35.89 10.00
N PRO A 842 -18.34 35.11 11.04
CA PRO A 842 -19.60 34.38 11.06
C PRO A 842 -20.77 35.36 11.26
N VAL A 843 -21.85 35.15 10.51
CA VAL A 843 -23.11 35.92 10.61
C VAL A 843 -24.30 35.03 11.00
N SER A 844 -24.12 33.71 10.97
CA SER A 844 -25.10 32.71 11.35
C SER A 844 -24.49 31.61 12.24
N THR A 845 -25.35 30.80 12.87
CA THR A 845 -24.92 29.61 13.63
C THR A 845 -24.31 28.54 12.72
N THR A 846 -24.76 28.42 11.47
CA THR A 846 -24.16 27.56 10.46
C THR A 846 -22.71 27.96 10.17
N ASP A 847 -22.41 29.27 10.14
CA ASP A 847 -21.03 29.74 9.96
C ASP A 847 -20.15 29.37 11.15
N LEU A 848 -20.68 29.42 12.39
CA LEU A 848 -19.95 28.97 13.58
C LEU A 848 -19.63 27.48 13.52
N ALA A 849 -20.57 26.65 13.05
CA ALA A 849 -20.31 25.22 12.83
C ALA A 849 -19.24 24.99 11.76
N LEU A 850 -19.29 25.73 10.65
CA LEU A 850 -18.28 25.67 9.59
C LEU A 850 -16.90 26.10 10.10
N LEU A 851 -16.82 27.15 10.92
CA LEU A 851 -15.56 27.62 11.53
C LEU A 851 -15.01 26.65 12.57
N ARG A 852 -15.88 25.98 13.34
CA ARG A 852 -15.46 24.85 14.20
C ARG A 852 -14.86 23.73 13.35
N MET A 853 -15.48 23.38 12.23
CA MET A 853 -14.90 22.41 11.29
C MET A 853 -13.59 22.91 10.66
N ALA A 854 -13.46 24.22 10.41
CA ALA A 854 -12.21 24.81 9.94
C ALA A 854 -11.07 24.61 10.95
N CYS A 855 -11.37 24.61 12.26
CA CYS A 855 -10.41 24.26 13.30
C CYS A 855 -10.02 22.77 13.25
N LEU A 856 -10.99 21.86 13.01
CA LEU A 856 -10.74 20.41 12.91
C LEU A 856 -9.80 20.07 11.76
N VAL A 857 -9.92 20.79 10.64
CA VAL A 857 -9.03 20.62 9.47
C VAL A 857 -7.75 21.45 9.56
N ARG A 858 -7.52 22.15 10.69
CA ARG A 858 -6.36 23.03 10.94
C ARG A 858 -6.16 24.10 9.85
N ALA A 859 -7.26 24.68 9.37
CA ALA A 859 -7.25 25.72 8.35
C ALA A 859 -6.33 26.89 8.74
N GLN A 860 -5.57 27.38 7.76
CA GLN A 860 -4.60 28.49 7.94
C GLN A 860 -4.98 29.76 7.18
N ASN A 861 -5.96 29.68 6.28
CA ASN A 861 -6.36 30.78 5.40
C ASN A 861 -7.84 30.68 5.00
N ALA A 862 -8.36 31.76 4.40
CA ALA A 862 -9.73 31.88 3.93
C ALA A 862 -10.12 30.81 2.88
N GLU A 863 -9.19 30.48 1.98
CA GLU A 863 -9.40 29.49 0.91
C GLU A 863 -9.71 28.10 1.47
N SER A 864 -9.06 27.71 2.57
CA SER A 864 -9.33 26.44 3.25
C SER A 864 -10.77 26.37 3.75
N VAL A 865 -11.32 27.49 4.24
CA VAL A 865 -12.71 27.59 4.70
C VAL A 865 -13.68 27.52 3.52
N ASP A 866 -13.35 28.20 2.41
CA ASP A 866 -14.17 28.17 1.19
C ASP A 866 -14.23 26.75 0.58
N ARG A 867 -13.11 26.04 0.56
CA ARG A 867 -13.06 24.63 0.13
C ARG A 867 -13.92 23.74 1.02
N LEU A 868 -13.88 23.93 2.33
CA LEU A 868 -14.70 23.19 3.28
C LEU A 868 -16.19 23.48 3.11
N SER A 869 -16.56 24.73 2.85
CA SER A 869 -17.92 25.11 2.48
C SER A 869 -18.36 24.40 1.19
N GLY A 870 -17.48 24.31 0.20
CA GLY A 870 -17.74 23.56 -1.04
C GLY A 870 -17.98 22.06 -0.79
N PHE A 871 -17.26 21.43 0.15
CA PHE A 871 -17.52 20.04 0.53
C PHE A 871 -18.86 19.87 1.25
N MET A 872 -19.22 20.79 2.15
CA MET A 872 -20.51 20.79 2.84
C MET A 872 -21.70 20.96 1.90
N GLN A 873 -21.50 21.56 0.72
CA GLN A 873 -22.53 21.71 -0.31
C GLN A 873 -22.77 20.43 -1.13
N GLN A 874 -21.84 19.47 -1.10
CA GLN A 874 -21.94 18.22 -1.86
C GLN A 874 -22.81 17.16 -1.17
N ILE A 875 -23.01 17.28 0.15
CA ILE A 875 -23.93 16.43 0.92
C ILE A 875 -25.35 17.02 0.93
N SER A 876 -26.35 16.19 1.25
CA SER A 876 -27.75 16.64 1.26
C SER A 876 -28.02 17.69 2.33
N VAL A 877 -29.09 18.48 2.15
CA VAL A 877 -29.52 19.51 3.11
C VAL A 877 -29.78 18.88 4.49
N ALA A 878 -30.45 17.74 4.53
CA ALA A 878 -30.78 17.04 5.78
C ALA A 878 -29.53 16.52 6.51
N GLU A 879 -28.55 15.97 5.79
CA GLU A 879 -27.27 15.54 6.37
C GLU A 879 -26.48 16.73 6.93
N ARG A 880 -26.45 17.84 6.20
CA ARG A 880 -25.79 19.07 6.63
C ARG A 880 -26.40 19.64 7.90
N GLU A 881 -27.74 19.68 8.00
CA GLU A 881 -28.43 20.14 9.22
C GLU A 881 -28.09 19.27 10.44
N GLU A 882 -28.00 17.95 10.26
CA GLU A 882 -27.66 17.02 11.34
C GLU A 882 -26.23 17.23 11.84
N LEU A 883 -25.28 17.45 10.93
CA LEU A 883 -23.89 17.78 11.28
C LEU A 883 -23.78 19.13 11.97
N VAL A 884 -24.43 20.17 11.45
CA VAL A 884 -24.44 21.50 12.06
C VAL A 884 -25.00 21.43 13.47
N LYS A 885 -26.10 20.71 13.68
CA LYS A 885 -26.66 20.49 15.02
C LYS A 885 -25.66 19.83 15.96
N ASN A 886 -24.94 18.80 15.50
CA ASN A 886 -23.91 18.16 16.32
C ASN A 886 -22.72 19.08 16.62
N PHE A 887 -22.24 19.83 15.63
CA PHE A 887 -21.12 20.75 15.82
C PHE A 887 -21.47 21.99 16.66
N LEU A 888 -22.75 22.30 16.84
CA LEU A 888 -23.20 23.37 17.75
C LEU A 888 -23.54 22.86 19.16
N ALA A 889 -23.60 21.55 19.38
CA ALA A 889 -23.91 20.99 20.68
C ALA A 889 -22.84 21.36 21.72
N ASP A 890 -23.28 21.82 22.89
CA ASP A 890 -22.43 22.37 23.94
C ASP A 890 -21.91 21.32 24.95
N GLY A 891 -22.62 20.19 25.08
CA GLY A 891 -22.34 19.17 26.10
C GLY A 891 -22.73 19.61 27.51
N ILE A 892 -23.44 20.73 27.67
CA ILE A 892 -23.89 21.27 28.96
C ILE A 892 -25.41 21.19 29.03
N HIS A 893 -26.09 21.90 28.13
CA HIS A 893 -27.55 21.89 28.01
C HIS A 893 -28.03 20.93 26.94
N SER A 894 -27.22 20.72 25.91
CA SER A 894 -27.48 19.85 24.78
C SER A 894 -26.46 18.72 24.74
N ARG A 895 -26.94 17.49 24.52
CA ARG A 895 -26.06 16.33 24.41
C ARG A 895 -25.13 16.48 23.20
N ALA A 896 -23.83 16.39 23.43
CA ALA A 896 -22.79 16.47 22.42
C ALA A 896 -22.10 15.12 22.21
N PHE A 897 -22.01 14.69 20.95
CA PHE A 897 -21.19 13.56 20.55
C PHE A 897 -19.83 14.09 20.11
N VAL A 898 -18.80 13.82 20.93
CA VAL A 898 -17.44 14.31 20.73
C VAL A 898 -16.68 13.25 19.94
N PHE A 899 -16.43 13.53 18.67
CA PHE A 899 -15.68 12.65 17.79
C PHE A 899 -14.18 12.81 18.02
N GLU A 900 -13.62 11.93 18.84
CA GLU A 900 -12.18 11.91 19.11
C GLU A 900 -11.41 11.44 17.87
N PHE A 901 -10.23 12.01 17.62
CA PHE A 901 -9.43 11.76 16.42
C PHE A 901 -10.05 12.23 15.09
N LEU A 902 -11.17 12.95 15.11
CA LEU A 902 -11.78 13.52 13.91
C LEU A 902 -10.83 14.43 13.09
N PRO A 903 -9.96 15.26 13.69
CA PRO A 903 -8.94 16.01 12.94
C PRO A 903 -8.05 15.11 12.08
N LEU A 904 -7.69 13.92 12.59
CA LEU A 904 -6.87 12.95 11.85
C LEU A 904 -7.66 12.31 10.70
N CYS A 905 -8.94 12.02 10.90
CA CYS A 905 -9.83 11.57 9.82
C CYS A 905 -9.90 12.59 8.69
N PHE A 906 -10.07 13.88 9.00
CA PHE A 906 -10.07 14.94 7.99
C PHE A 906 -8.73 15.07 7.29
N GLU A 907 -7.62 15.05 8.02
CA GLU A 907 -6.28 15.14 7.42
C GLU A 907 -6.05 14.04 6.38
N ARG A 908 -6.49 12.81 6.70
CA ARG A 908 -6.37 11.65 5.82
C ARG A 908 -7.34 11.74 4.65
N ALA A 909 -8.60 12.11 4.89
CA ALA A 909 -9.62 12.26 3.85
C ALA A 909 -9.28 13.36 2.83
N MET A 910 -8.61 14.44 3.25
CA MET A 910 -8.14 15.49 2.33
C MET A 910 -7.06 15.02 1.35
N LYS A 911 -6.33 13.96 1.70
CA LYS A 911 -5.26 13.37 0.90
C LYS A 911 -5.71 12.09 0.17
N ASN A 912 -6.95 11.64 0.39
CA ASN A 912 -7.47 10.38 -0.11
C ASN A 912 -8.39 10.60 -1.33
N ALA A 913 -8.20 9.81 -2.40
CA ALA A 913 -8.97 9.90 -3.63
C ALA A 913 -10.38 9.26 -3.54
N PHE A 914 -10.59 8.33 -2.61
CA PHE A 914 -11.79 7.51 -2.49
C PHE A 914 -12.64 7.92 -1.28
N VAL A 915 -12.00 8.02 -0.11
CA VAL A 915 -12.64 8.52 1.12
C VAL A 915 -12.42 10.02 1.21
N THR A 916 -13.08 10.74 0.31
CA THR A 916 -13.04 12.20 0.25
C THR A 916 -13.74 12.83 1.45
N VAL A 917 -13.50 14.13 1.70
CA VAL A 917 -14.17 14.86 2.78
C VAL A 917 -15.71 14.75 2.72
N PRO A 918 -16.40 14.94 1.58
CA PRO A 918 -17.85 14.71 1.49
C PRO A 918 -18.27 13.30 1.93
N ARG A 919 -17.54 12.26 1.50
CA ARG A 919 -17.84 10.87 1.89
C ARG A 919 -17.65 10.65 3.38
N LEU A 920 -16.61 11.23 3.98
CA LEU A 920 -16.41 11.20 5.43
C LEU A 920 -17.59 11.87 6.16
N LEU A 921 -18.10 13.00 5.66
CA LEU A 921 -19.23 13.70 6.27
C LEU A 921 -20.52 12.85 6.24
N GLU A 922 -20.80 12.15 5.13
CA GLU A 922 -21.92 11.19 5.04
C GLU A 922 -21.78 10.07 6.08
N VAL A 923 -20.58 9.49 6.21
CA VAL A 923 -20.30 8.44 7.21
C VAL A 923 -20.48 8.96 8.63
N LEU A 924 -20.07 10.19 8.92
CA LEU A 924 -20.28 10.81 10.24
C LEU A 924 -21.77 10.99 10.54
N VAL A 925 -22.62 11.30 9.56
CA VAL A 925 -24.07 11.38 9.77
C VAL A 925 -24.65 10.01 10.11
N GLU A 926 -24.27 8.96 9.39
CA GLU A 926 -24.70 7.59 9.71
C GLU A 926 -24.22 7.16 11.10
N LEU A 927 -22.98 7.49 11.45
CA LEU A 927 -22.43 7.24 12.78
C LEU A 927 -23.20 8.01 13.86
N LEU A 928 -23.53 9.28 13.64
CA LEU A 928 -24.36 10.07 14.56
C LEU A 928 -25.71 9.41 14.81
N ARG A 929 -26.37 8.91 13.75
CA ARG A 929 -27.65 8.21 13.86
C ARG A 929 -27.51 6.92 14.66
N ALA A 930 -26.49 6.12 14.38
CA ALA A 930 -26.23 4.87 15.08
C ALA A 930 -25.90 5.09 16.57
N VAL A 931 -24.98 6.02 16.87
CA VAL A 931 -24.58 6.32 18.25
C VAL A 931 -25.73 6.92 19.04
N ARG A 932 -26.59 7.77 18.44
CA ARG A 932 -27.81 8.27 19.11
C ARG A 932 -28.80 7.16 19.44
N ALA A 933 -28.96 6.18 18.56
CA ALA A 933 -29.82 5.02 18.82
C ALA A 933 -29.28 4.15 19.99
N LEU A 934 -27.96 4.00 20.09
CA LEU A 934 -27.30 3.29 21.18
C LEU A 934 -27.28 4.08 22.50
N ALA A 935 -27.03 5.38 22.41
CA ALA A 935 -27.00 6.32 23.53
C ALA A 935 -28.43 6.75 23.93
N GLY A 936 -29.30 5.77 24.16
CA GLY A 936 -30.68 5.97 24.58
C GLY A 936 -30.81 6.71 25.93
N PRO A 937 -32.03 6.77 26.50
CA PRO A 937 -32.31 7.52 27.74
C PRO A 937 -31.47 7.07 28.95
N SER A 938 -30.92 5.86 28.91
CA SER A 938 -30.11 5.25 29.97
C SER A 938 -28.66 5.76 30.02
N PHE A 939 -28.15 6.38 28.95
CA PHE A 939 -26.77 6.88 28.94
C PHE A 939 -26.66 8.14 29.82
N LYS A 940 -25.88 8.04 30.91
CA LYS A 940 -25.63 9.14 31.84
C LYS A 940 -24.53 10.05 31.28
N GLY A 941 -24.78 11.35 31.24
CA GLY A 941 -23.82 12.35 30.75
C GLY A 941 -24.36 13.17 29.57
N GLN A 942 -23.85 14.38 29.44
CA GLN A 942 -24.15 15.30 28.33
C GLN A 942 -23.07 15.26 27.24
N THR A 943 -21.89 14.74 27.54
CA THR A 943 -20.83 14.47 26.56
C THR A 943 -20.69 12.97 26.34
N VAL A 944 -20.66 12.55 25.08
CA VAL A 944 -20.45 11.16 24.68
C VAL A 944 -19.21 11.12 23.79
N PRO A 945 -18.06 10.63 24.29
CA PRO A 945 -16.87 10.46 23.47
C PRO A 945 -17.07 9.30 22.50
N VAL A 946 -16.62 9.49 21.26
CA VAL A 946 -16.66 8.48 20.19
C VAL A 946 -15.27 8.44 19.56
N ASP A 947 -14.52 7.38 19.84
CA ASP A 947 -13.16 7.18 19.35
C ASP A 947 -13.17 6.81 17.85
N LEU A 948 -12.57 7.66 17.01
CA LEU A 948 -12.45 7.44 15.57
C LEU A 948 -11.03 7.04 15.14
N SER A 949 -10.16 6.61 16.05
CA SER A 949 -8.77 6.23 15.72
C SER A 949 -8.70 5.11 14.67
N ASP A 950 -9.55 4.09 14.80
CA ASP A 950 -9.66 3.00 13.82
C ASP A 950 -10.23 3.48 12.47
N LEU A 951 -11.21 4.39 12.49
CA LEU A 951 -11.74 4.99 11.26
C LEU A 951 -10.66 5.81 10.55
N ALA A 952 -9.87 6.57 11.30
CA ALA A 952 -8.73 7.27 10.73
C ALA A 952 -7.77 6.26 10.08
N ALA A 953 -7.43 5.16 10.77
CA ALA A 953 -6.55 4.09 10.25
C ALA A 953 -7.11 3.51 8.95
N PHE A 954 -8.40 3.22 8.92
CA PHE A 954 -9.10 2.78 7.73
C PHE A 954 -8.99 3.77 6.57
N ILE A 955 -9.25 5.07 6.79
CA ILE A 955 -9.13 6.09 5.73
C ILE A 955 -7.72 6.14 5.15
N LEU A 956 -6.67 5.89 5.95
CA LEU A 956 -5.30 5.84 5.44
C LEU A 956 -5.07 4.63 4.51
N MET A 957 -5.70 3.51 4.81
CA MET A 957 -5.52 2.23 4.11
C MET A 957 -6.34 2.13 2.81
N VAL A 958 -7.43 2.87 2.69
CA VAL A 958 -8.25 2.85 1.46
C VAL A 958 -7.55 3.61 0.35
N GLN A 959 -6.87 2.89 -0.54
CA GLN A 959 -6.12 3.48 -1.67
C GLN A 959 -6.64 3.05 -3.05
N ASN A 960 -7.67 2.20 -3.13
CA ASN A 960 -8.23 1.67 -4.38
C ASN A 960 -9.75 1.44 -4.31
#